data_AF-A0A838ITT3-F1
#
_entry.id   AF-A0A838ITT3-F1
#
_cell.length_a   1.000
_cell.length_b   1.000
_cell.length_c   1.000
_cell.angle_alpha   90.00
_cell.angle_beta   90.00
_cell.angle_gamma   90.00
#
_symmetry.space_group_name_H-M   'P 1'
#
loop_
_entity.id
_entity.type
_entity.pdbx_description
1 polymer ?
#
loop_
_entity_poly.entity_id
_entity_poly.type
_entity_poly.pdbx_seq_one_letter_code
_entity_poly.pdbx_strand_id
1 'polypeptide(L)'
;MLRLLRSARLAVLIPFVLVTLASTTGVARSTPSVGVTPTSLDVGDALTLDARGLPPGSEHVVVLEAPDGSERRSVHEADADGRLTLSLTLDVPGTHRVRLAGDAVEALFVVRAVATNDRARTEPEPPVTEPELEPEAEPELEPEPEPEPSPPVGPDRPDADAPLRTDDLDVVLEEGGAHLVGPDGDVRWRFERPLGSGDTRAALLHLGRAWIAHGNTLFEVDVERGHVIRRTPLSGPIVALAPAGTGVRATVLVSLAGGTIEYEHRVADGVADPIATFDPFSPLFGWALREADVADPAAAIAADGTNPHLHVRVAAGAATQSERDDHIASALATATTFYDRAHVARGLVALEAWDAAEEAMAGAVEDFRARGYDPHGLIDGAIHDRYGFPLRPMRQAVERGDLEAADFWAPWLVATAAPELPNAAGTLRDYADALLAEGRRDEAAIWRAEAGRFGAVSTRTVLGETALGLGRGGWYAAVALLVATLLLHLTLVAKYWRPQSLLIRQARETGKRVGPLARWRAMRYYGTTEKVALLLMLAAAYSVAALAVWSSAGDVAVRAASAGHLEAPFVAPLFALDDGDPGRTALIDGYLAARRGQEEAARRSYERALALGDPDSGAALDALAAGERVPAPSRLALREAVTGSWSTAVGRAFANPYRVLADGVAAPRVPAWAWPTIITLFVIVALIHVVALAVPRPRMARNAPRTAAYHTLSVLVPGSGAADELYGVLLLVPTAVFGLDALMQLLGTGSPLGIPLRTSAWILGALYVVNAVAVGIEYTSYRRRMVDLRRDQPDLARAYGLRELAPER
;
A
#
# COMPACT_ATOMS: atom_id res chain seq x y z
N MET A 1 6.05 -54.70 -13.13
CA MET A 1 5.40 -53.48 -12.59
C MET A 1 6.03 -53.02 -11.27
N LEU A 2 6.16 -53.89 -10.26
CA LEU A 2 6.85 -53.58 -8.98
C LEU A 2 8.34 -53.19 -9.08
N ARG A 3 9.07 -53.61 -10.14
CA ARG A 3 10.46 -53.15 -10.40
C ARG A 3 10.56 -51.77 -11.07
N LEU A 4 9.50 -51.28 -11.71
CA LEU A 4 9.43 -49.92 -12.28
C LEU A 4 9.12 -48.86 -11.20
N LEU A 5 8.53 -49.29 -10.08
CA LEU A 5 8.27 -48.45 -8.90
C LEU A 5 9.51 -48.23 -8.01
N ARG A 6 10.54 -49.08 -8.07
CA ARG A 6 11.79 -48.86 -7.30
C ARG A 6 12.72 -47.79 -7.90
N SER A 7 12.50 -47.37 -9.14
CA SER A 7 13.17 -46.21 -9.76
C SER A 7 12.45 -44.87 -9.54
N ALA A 8 11.40 -44.85 -8.70
CA ALA A 8 10.61 -43.68 -8.34
C ALA A 8 11.32 -42.71 -7.37
N ARG A 9 12.66 -42.72 -7.28
CA ARG A 9 13.39 -41.64 -6.60
C ARG A 9 13.14 -40.27 -7.25
N LEU A 10 12.76 -40.23 -8.53
CA LEU A 10 12.31 -39.02 -9.23
C LEU A 10 10.89 -38.56 -8.81
N ALA A 11 10.00 -39.48 -8.43
CA ALA A 11 8.65 -39.14 -7.96
C ALA A 11 8.63 -38.69 -6.48
N VAL A 12 9.72 -38.94 -5.74
CA VAL A 12 9.97 -38.34 -4.43
C VAL A 12 10.68 -36.99 -4.59
N LEU A 13 11.55 -36.82 -5.61
CA LEU A 13 12.24 -35.55 -5.86
C LEU A 13 11.32 -34.41 -6.33
N ILE A 14 10.20 -34.70 -6.99
CA ILE A 14 9.24 -33.67 -7.43
C ILE A 14 8.46 -33.07 -6.24
N PRO A 15 7.80 -33.85 -5.35
CA PRO A 15 7.28 -33.32 -4.12
C PRO A 15 8.39 -32.85 -3.21
N PHE A 16 9.62 -33.39 -3.24
CA PHE A 16 10.72 -32.82 -2.45
C PHE A 16 11.17 -31.46 -2.98
N VAL A 17 11.26 -31.21 -4.29
CA VAL A 17 11.58 -29.89 -4.86
C VAL A 17 10.42 -28.91 -4.68
N LEU A 18 9.16 -29.35 -4.87
CA LEU A 18 7.97 -28.55 -4.60
C LEU A 18 7.78 -28.29 -3.10
N VAL A 19 8.10 -29.25 -2.22
CA VAL A 19 8.10 -29.09 -0.76
C VAL A 19 9.32 -28.31 -0.32
N THR A 20 10.48 -28.36 -0.97
CA THR A 20 11.64 -27.51 -0.63
C THR A 20 11.38 -26.06 -1.07
N LEU A 21 10.76 -25.85 -2.24
CA LEU A 21 10.23 -24.54 -2.68
C LEU A 21 9.04 -24.07 -1.81
N ALA A 22 8.22 -24.99 -1.30
CA ALA A 22 7.11 -24.72 -0.38
C ALA A 22 7.47 -24.83 1.11
N SER A 23 8.74 -25.09 1.46
CA SER A 23 9.27 -25.02 2.84
C SER A 23 10.33 -23.93 2.97
N THR A 24 10.70 -23.30 1.85
CA THR A 24 11.21 -21.92 1.84
C THR A 24 10.10 -20.87 1.97
N THR A 25 8.83 -21.26 2.12
CA THR A 25 7.75 -20.33 2.48
C THR A 25 7.84 -20.01 3.98
N GLY A 26 8.87 -19.26 4.35
CA GLY A 26 8.82 -18.46 5.57
C GLY A 26 7.61 -17.53 5.51
N VAL A 27 7.14 -17.07 6.66
CA VAL A 27 6.06 -16.08 6.79
C VAL A 27 6.39 -14.83 5.94
N ALA A 28 5.38 -14.09 5.46
CA ALA A 28 5.61 -12.87 4.67
C ALA A 28 6.44 -11.95 5.54
N ARG A 29 7.69 -11.66 5.16
CA ARG A 29 8.36 -10.53 5.79
C ARG A 29 7.67 -9.31 5.21
N SER A 30 6.78 -8.76 6.04
CA SER A 30 6.33 -7.39 5.93
C SER A 30 7.55 -6.50 5.70
N THR A 31 7.37 -5.42 4.94
CA THR A 31 8.28 -4.28 4.94
C THR A 31 8.75 -4.03 6.37
N PRO A 32 10.07 -3.87 6.63
CA PRO A 32 10.58 -3.70 7.98
C PRO A 32 9.76 -2.67 8.72
N SER A 33 9.09 -3.09 9.80
CA SER A 33 8.29 -2.20 10.62
C SER A 33 9.10 -1.95 11.87
N VAL A 34 9.46 -0.70 12.10
CA VAL A 34 10.21 -0.30 13.29
C VAL A 34 9.31 0.63 14.10
N GLY A 35 9.15 0.31 15.38
CA GLY A 35 8.41 1.12 16.33
C GLY A 35 9.19 1.27 17.63
N VAL A 36 8.83 2.31 18.37
CA VAL A 36 9.29 2.55 19.74
C VAL A 36 8.06 2.71 20.63
N THR A 37 8.10 2.12 21.82
CA THR A 37 7.00 2.19 22.79
C THR A 37 7.56 2.12 24.21
N PRO A 38 7.13 3.02 25.11
CA PRO A 38 6.30 4.20 24.84
C PRO A 38 7.11 5.33 24.18
N THR A 39 6.45 6.30 23.53
CA THR A 39 7.12 7.48 22.95
C THR A 39 7.43 8.57 23.99
N SER A 40 6.92 8.41 25.22
CA SER A 40 7.20 9.23 26.41
C SER A 40 7.33 8.29 27.61
N LEU A 41 8.39 8.43 28.43
CA LEU A 41 8.62 7.61 29.63
C LEU A 41 9.30 8.40 30.76
N ASP A 42 9.21 7.92 31.99
CA ASP A 42 9.97 8.49 33.10
C ASP A 42 11.47 8.16 32.95
N VAL A 43 12.34 9.04 33.41
CA VAL A 43 13.79 8.80 33.46
C VAL A 43 14.06 7.55 34.28
N GLY A 44 14.88 6.66 33.73
CA GLY A 44 15.16 5.35 34.31
C GLY A 44 14.22 4.23 33.83
N ASP A 45 13.07 4.56 33.23
CA ASP A 45 12.21 3.54 32.62
C ASP A 45 12.80 3.01 31.31
N ALA A 46 12.30 1.85 30.91
CA ALA A 46 12.71 1.14 29.72
C ALA A 46 11.89 1.55 28.49
N LEU A 47 12.54 2.23 27.53
CA LEU A 47 12.06 2.37 26.17
C LEU A 47 12.20 1.05 25.41
N THR A 48 11.13 0.52 24.85
CA THR A 48 11.19 -0.66 23.99
C THR A 48 11.22 -0.25 22.52
N LEU A 49 12.31 -0.55 21.83
CA LEU A 49 12.40 -0.49 20.37
C LEU A 49 12.08 -1.88 19.81
N ASP A 50 11.00 -2.01 19.05
CA ASP A 50 10.59 -3.26 18.37
C ASP A 50 10.69 -3.05 16.85
N ALA A 51 11.65 -3.71 16.23
CA ALA A 51 11.75 -3.82 14.79
C ALA A 51 11.36 -5.23 14.34
N ARG A 52 10.61 -5.34 13.26
CA ARG A 52 10.18 -6.63 12.68
C ARG A 52 10.45 -6.63 11.18
N GLY A 53 10.64 -7.82 10.62
CA GLY A 53 10.91 -7.97 9.18
C GLY A 53 12.36 -7.64 8.81
N LEU A 54 13.26 -7.54 9.79
CA LEU A 54 14.70 -7.39 9.58
C LEU A 54 15.30 -8.70 9.03
N PRO A 55 16.46 -8.67 8.35
CA PRO A 55 17.21 -9.87 8.04
C PRO A 55 17.65 -10.58 9.34
N PRO A 56 17.32 -11.86 9.58
CA PRO A 56 17.82 -12.59 10.74
C PRO A 56 19.33 -12.61 10.76
N GLY A 57 19.91 -12.37 11.92
CA GLY A 57 21.35 -12.31 12.10
C GLY A 57 22.02 -11.06 11.54
N SER A 58 21.29 -10.07 11.00
CA SER A 58 21.92 -8.80 10.62
C SER A 58 22.20 -7.95 11.86
N GLU A 59 23.39 -7.37 11.87
CA GLU A 59 23.79 -6.38 12.86
C GLU A 59 23.11 -5.04 12.55
N HIS A 60 22.53 -4.44 13.58
CA HIS A 60 21.93 -3.12 13.55
C HIS A 60 22.60 -2.24 14.60
N VAL A 61 22.95 -1.04 14.18
CA VAL A 61 23.50 -0.01 15.05
C VAL A 61 22.34 0.81 15.58
N VAL A 62 22.18 0.84 16.90
CA VAL A 62 21.29 1.77 17.58
C VAL A 62 22.13 2.89 18.19
N VAL A 63 21.88 4.11 17.73
CA VAL A 63 22.45 5.34 18.29
C VAL A 63 21.37 6.04 19.08
N LEU A 64 21.57 6.18 20.38
CA LEU A 64 20.76 7.01 21.26
C LEU A 64 21.52 8.32 21.49
N GLU A 65 21.01 9.42 20.96
CA GLU A 65 21.53 10.78 21.18
C GLU A 65 20.66 11.44 22.26
N ALA A 66 21.29 11.79 23.37
CA ALA A 66 20.65 12.45 24.51
C ALA A 66 20.50 13.97 24.28
N PRO A 67 19.65 14.65 25.06
CA PRO A 67 19.39 16.09 24.91
C PRO A 67 20.64 16.97 25.07
N ASP A 68 21.64 16.50 25.82
CA ASP A 68 22.92 17.18 26.03
C ASP A 68 23.92 16.98 24.88
N GLY A 69 23.49 16.28 23.82
CA GLY A 69 24.31 15.92 22.65
C GLY A 69 25.22 14.72 22.87
N SER A 70 25.15 14.05 24.03
CA SER A 70 25.90 12.82 24.24
C SER A 70 25.29 11.66 23.46
N GLU A 71 26.14 10.84 22.82
CA GLU A 71 25.70 9.69 22.04
C GLU A 71 26.08 8.37 22.73
N ARG A 72 25.11 7.47 22.84
CA ARG A 72 25.32 6.06 23.22
C ARG A 72 25.05 5.18 22.03
N ARG A 73 26.10 4.54 21.53
CA ARG A 73 26.03 3.59 20.41
C ARG A 73 26.04 2.16 20.93
N SER A 74 25.12 1.35 20.42
CA SER A 74 25.07 -0.10 20.68
C SER A 74 24.83 -0.86 19.38
N VAL A 75 25.33 -2.09 19.30
CA VAL A 75 25.16 -2.97 18.14
C VAL A 75 24.38 -4.18 18.59
N HIS A 76 23.33 -4.52 17.86
CA HIS A 76 22.43 -5.61 18.18
C HIS A 76 22.10 -6.43 16.95
N GLU A 77 22.00 -7.73 17.14
CA GLU A 77 21.71 -8.68 16.07
C GLU A 77 20.20 -8.98 16.06
N ALA A 78 19.56 -8.93 14.89
CA ALA A 78 18.17 -9.35 14.75
C ALA A 78 18.04 -10.87 14.97
N ASP A 79 16.99 -11.30 15.66
CA ASP A 79 16.77 -12.70 15.99
C ASP A 79 16.43 -13.56 14.75
N ALA A 80 16.23 -14.87 14.98
CA ALA A 80 15.93 -15.84 13.91
C ALA A 80 14.64 -15.51 13.12
N ASP A 81 13.70 -14.80 13.73
CA ASP A 81 12.44 -14.38 13.13
C ASP A 81 12.56 -13.02 12.41
N GLY A 82 13.73 -12.37 12.49
CA GLY A 82 13.95 -11.04 11.94
C GLY A 82 13.33 -9.95 12.81
N ARG A 83 13.27 -10.20 14.12
CA ARG A 83 12.83 -9.23 15.11
C ARG A 83 14.03 -8.72 15.90
N LEU A 84 13.97 -7.45 16.25
CA LEU A 84 14.93 -6.83 17.14
C LEU A 84 14.13 -6.09 18.19
N THR A 85 14.13 -6.63 19.40
CA THR A 85 13.48 -6.01 20.55
C THR A 85 14.55 -5.56 21.53
N LEU A 86 14.66 -4.25 21.73
CA LEU A 86 15.68 -3.64 22.57
C LEU A 86 15.03 -2.81 23.65
N SER A 87 15.54 -2.97 24.86
CA SER A 87 15.16 -2.17 26.02
C SER A 87 16.28 -1.17 26.29
N LEU A 88 15.98 0.12 26.11
CA LEU A 88 16.91 1.23 26.28
C LEU A 88 16.46 2.04 27.49
N THR A 89 17.35 2.31 28.44
CA THR A 89 17.05 3.26 29.53
C THR A 89 17.47 4.66 29.14
N LEU A 90 16.61 5.64 29.44
CA LEU A 90 16.89 7.05 29.21
C LEU A 90 17.30 7.69 30.53
N ASP A 91 18.58 8.04 30.66
CA ASP A 91 19.19 8.46 31.94
C ASP A 91 19.09 9.98 32.21
N VAL A 92 18.71 10.75 31.18
CA VAL A 92 18.65 12.22 31.23
C VAL A 92 17.25 12.66 30.79
N PRO A 93 16.57 13.58 31.51
CA PRO A 93 15.28 14.10 31.07
C PRO A 93 15.43 14.97 29.80
N GLY A 94 14.45 14.91 28.91
CA GLY A 94 14.40 15.67 27.66
C GLY A 94 14.16 14.80 26.43
N THR A 95 14.36 15.39 25.25
CA THR A 95 14.15 14.73 23.95
C THR A 95 15.39 13.95 23.51
N HIS A 96 15.26 12.64 23.39
CA HIS A 96 16.27 11.74 22.84
C HIS A 96 15.98 11.43 21.39
N ARG A 97 17.03 11.30 20.57
CA ARG A 97 16.92 10.73 19.22
C ARG A 97 17.43 9.30 19.21
N VAL A 98 16.60 8.38 18.75
CA VAL A 98 16.94 6.96 18.61
C VAL A 98 17.04 6.64 17.13
N ARG A 99 18.27 6.48 16.64
CA ARG A 99 18.53 6.06 15.26
C ARG A 99 18.84 4.58 15.20
N LEU A 100 18.04 3.82 14.47
CA LEU A 100 18.32 2.42 14.11
C LEU A 100 18.85 2.41 12.67
N ALA A 101 20.10 1.99 12.49
CA ALA A 101 20.74 1.89 11.18
C ALA A 101 21.25 0.47 10.93
N GLY A 102 20.92 -0.11 9.78
CA GLY A 102 21.50 -1.35 9.27
C GLY A 102 21.22 -1.52 7.78
N ASP A 103 21.75 -2.58 7.18
CA ASP A 103 21.71 -2.78 5.72
C ASP A 103 20.32 -2.75 5.09
N ALA A 104 19.28 -3.09 5.87
CA ALA A 104 17.89 -3.18 5.41
C ALA A 104 16.97 -2.08 5.97
N VAL A 105 17.42 -1.27 6.93
CA VAL A 105 16.58 -0.26 7.57
C VAL A 105 17.40 0.90 8.10
N GLU A 106 16.93 2.11 7.84
CA GLU A 106 17.37 3.32 8.52
C GLU A 106 16.13 4.03 9.05
N ALA A 107 16.01 4.10 10.37
CA ALA A 107 14.87 4.71 11.04
C ALA A 107 15.36 5.66 12.13
N LEU A 108 14.71 6.81 12.24
CA LEU A 108 14.95 7.81 13.26
C LEU A 108 13.67 8.00 14.06
N PHE A 109 13.78 7.86 15.37
CA PHE A 109 12.70 8.12 16.32
C PHE A 109 13.10 9.23 17.27
N VAL A 110 12.08 9.94 17.75
CA VAL A 110 12.22 10.98 18.75
C VAL A 110 11.40 10.53 19.96
N VAL A 111 12.04 10.43 21.13
CA VAL A 111 11.44 9.90 22.37
C VAL A 111 11.71 10.86 23.51
N ARG A 112 10.71 11.14 24.35
CA ARG A 112 10.87 12.06 25.49
C ARG A 112 11.02 11.29 26.81
N ALA A 113 12.04 11.64 27.59
CA ALA A 113 12.22 11.18 28.97
C ALA A 113 11.78 12.29 29.95
N VAL A 114 10.94 11.98 30.93
CA VAL A 114 10.41 12.93 31.93
C VAL A 114 11.10 12.68 33.28
N ALA A 115 11.51 13.71 34.00
CA ALA A 115 12.20 13.51 35.28
C ALA A 115 11.28 12.85 36.31
N THR A 116 11.73 11.76 36.95
CA THR A 116 10.96 10.93 37.89
C THR A 116 10.52 11.67 39.18
N ASN A 117 10.88 12.94 39.35
CA ASN A 117 10.74 13.68 40.61
C ASN A 117 9.41 14.41 40.81
N ASP A 118 8.46 14.38 39.87
CA ASP A 118 7.16 15.05 40.04
C ASP A 118 6.07 14.20 40.71
N ARG A 119 6.33 12.91 40.98
CA ARG A 119 5.46 12.09 41.84
C ARG A 119 5.92 12.15 43.29
N ALA A 120 5.77 13.31 43.93
CA ALA A 120 5.85 13.36 45.38
C ALA A 120 4.65 12.62 46.01
N ARG A 121 4.92 11.42 46.55
CA ARG A 121 4.25 10.72 47.68
C ARG A 121 2.75 11.02 47.89
N THR A 122 1.90 10.11 47.44
CA THR A 122 0.65 9.81 48.14
C THR A 122 0.95 8.78 49.23
N GLU A 123 0.83 9.19 50.49
CA GLU A 123 0.99 8.35 51.67
C GLU A 123 -0.18 7.34 51.75
N PRO A 124 0.03 6.05 52.04
CA PRO A 124 -1.06 5.06 52.04
C PRO A 124 -1.97 5.27 53.27
N GLU A 125 -3.26 5.49 53.02
CA GLU A 125 -4.29 5.56 54.07
C GLU A 125 -4.36 4.24 54.88
N PRO A 126 -4.61 4.31 56.20
CA PRO A 126 -4.74 3.14 57.05
C PRO A 126 -6.06 2.38 56.79
N PRO A 127 -6.11 1.06 57.07
CA PRO A 127 -7.27 0.24 56.75
C PRO A 127 -8.48 0.59 57.63
N VAL A 128 -9.60 0.93 56.97
CA VAL A 128 -10.91 1.13 57.58
C VAL A 128 -11.40 -0.20 58.17
N THR A 129 -11.71 -0.17 59.46
CA THR A 129 -12.34 -1.28 60.19
C THR A 129 -13.86 -1.16 60.04
N GLU A 130 -14.51 -2.22 59.57
CA GLU A 130 -15.98 -2.34 59.52
C GLU A 130 -16.59 -2.21 60.93
N PRO A 131 -17.66 -1.41 61.13
CA PRO A 131 -18.45 -1.49 62.35
C PRO A 131 -19.64 -2.45 62.19
N GLU A 132 -19.80 -3.30 63.21
CA GLU A 132 -20.93 -4.18 63.46
C GLU A 132 -22.25 -3.41 63.67
N LEU A 133 -23.34 -4.06 63.24
CA LEU A 133 -24.74 -3.72 63.47
C LEU A 133 -25.14 -3.83 64.95
N GLU A 134 -25.93 -2.86 65.45
CA GLU A 134 -27.07 -3.00 66.38
C GLU A 134 -27.60 -1.60 66.82
N PRO A 135 -28.81 -1.45 67.44
CA PRO A 135 -30.14 -1.57 66.83
C PRO A 135 -31.01 -0.30 67.07
N GLU A 136 -32.23 -0.34 66.54
CA GLU A 136 -33.29 0.68 66.60
C GLU A 136 -33.55 1.29 67.99
N ALA A 137 -33.82 2.60 68.02
CA ALA A 137 -34.57 3.27 69.09
C ALA A 137 -35.57 4.28 68.51
N GLU A 138 -36.77 4.25 69.11
CA GLU A 138 -38.01 4.96 68.81
C GLU A 138 -37.95 6.50 68.96
N PRO A 139 -38.98 7.23 68.47
CA PRO A 139 -38.92 8.68 68.28
C PRO A 139 -39.40 9.45 69.52
N GLU A 140 -38.66 10.51 69.90
CA GLU A 140 -39.15 11.52 70.85
C GLU A 140 -39.10 12.94 70.25
N LEU A 141 -40.30 13.46 70.07
CA LEU A 141 -40.78 14.81 70.41
C LEU A 141 -39.92 16.03 70.07
N GLU A 142 -40.46 16.82 69.13
CA GLU A 142 -40.16 18.23 68.91
C GLU A 142 -40.28 19.07 70.20
N PRO A 143 -39.34 19.99 70.42
CA PRO A 143 -39.64 21.30 71.00
C PRO A 143 -39.54 22.41 69.95
N GLU A 144 -40.43 23.39 70.11
CA GLU A 144 -40.57 24.64 69.37
C GLU A 144 -39.27 25.45 69.23
N PRO A 145 -39.19 26.35 68.21
CA PRO A 145 -37.95 27.03 67.86
C PRO A 145 -37.63 28.18 68.82
N GLU A 146 -36.45 28.12 69.44
CA GLU A 146 -35.77 29.31 69.96
C GLU A 146 -35.11 30.09 68.80
N PRO A 147 -35.11 31.43 68.84
CA PRO A 147 -34.57 32.26 67.77
C PRO A 147 -33.04 32.15 67.72
N GLU A 148 -32.51 31.65 66.60
CA GLU A 148 -31.07 31.63 66.39
C GLU A 148 -30.49 33.06 66.21
N PRO A 149 -29.34 33.32 66.85
CA PRO A 149 -28.63 34.60 66.81
C PRO A 149 -27.93 34.84 65.47
N SER A 150 -27.69 36.12 65.18
CA SER A 150 -26.94 36.58 64.02
C SER A 150 -25.61 35.82 63.86
N PRO A 151 -25.22 35.43 62.63
CA PRO A 151 -24.00 34.67 62.42
C PRO A 151 -22.77 35.50 62.85
N PRO A 152 -21.81 34.87 63.54
CA PRO A 152 -20.52 35.49 63.81
C PRO A 152 -19.78 35.73 62.48
N VAL A 153 -19.18 36.92 62.39
CA VAL A 153 -18.21 37.30 61.38
C VAL A 153 -17.13 36.21 61.31
N GLY A 154 -17.14 35.44 60.22
CA GLY A 154 -16.10 34.46 59.94
C GLY A 154 -14.75 35.15 59.73
N PRO A 155 -13.63 34.52 60.11
CA PRO A 155 -12.30 35.02 59.81
C PRO A 155 -12.11 35.11 58.30
N ASP A 156 -11.42 36.17 57.88
CA ASP A 156 -11.08 36.51 56.51
C ASP A 156 -10.85 35.28 55.63
N ARG A 157 -11.79 35.05 54.72
CA ARG A 157 -11.61 34.15 53.58
C ARG A 157 -10.47 34.76 52.76
N PRO A 158 -9.35 34.05 52.52
CA PRO A 158 -8.32 34.57 51.64
C PRO A 158 -8.95 34.83 50.28
N ASP A 159 -8.68 36.00 49.71
CA ASP A 159 -9.12 36.42 48.38
C ASP A 159 -8.84 35.31 47.36
N ALA A 160 -9.87 34.56 46.99
CA ALA A 160 -9.80 33.46 46.03
C ALA A 160 -9.77 33.95 44.56
N ASP A 161 -9.76 35.26 44.34
CA ASP A 161 -9.84 35.91 43.02
C ASP A 161 -8.55 36.66 42.65
N ALA A 162 -7.43 36.39 43.31
CA ALA A 162 -6.15 36.90 42.84
C ALA A 162 -5.83 36.26 41.47
N PRO A 163 -5.62 37.05 40.39
CA PRO A 163 -5.29 36.50 39.08
C PRO A 163 -3.98 35.72 39.20
N LEU A 164 -4.07 34.42 38.99
CA LEU A 164 -2.93 33.51 39.06
C LEU A 164 -1.90 33.94 38.03
N ARG A 165 -0.64 33.97 38.46
CA ARG A 165 0.46 34.20 37.55
C ARG A 165 0.65 32.97 36.70
N THR A 166 0.67 33.16 35.38
CA THR A 166 0.89 32.09 34.41
C THR A 166 2.21 31.34 34.64
N ASP A 167 3.18 32.00 35.28
CA ASP A 167 4.50 31.46 35.59
C ASP A 167 4.45 30.30 36.61
N ASP A 168 3.32 30.11 37.30
CA ASP A 168 3.12 29.09 38.34
C ASP A 168 2.34 27.86 37.83
N LEU A 169 2.06 27.78 36.53
CA LEU A 169 1.30 26.69 35.91
C LEU A 169 2.21 25.84 35.02
N ASP A 170 1.97 24.53 34.98
CA ASP A 170 2.67 23.62 34.06
C ASP A 170 1.71 22.72 33.27
N VAL A 171 2.06 22.43 32.02
CA VAL A 171 1.31 21.50 31.16
C VAL A 171 2.11 20.21 31.04
N VAL A 172 1.61 19.16 31.69
CA VAL A 172 2.27 17.86 31.77
C VAL A 172 1.66 16.92 30.72
N LEU A 173 2.52 16.16 30.04
CA LEU A 173 2.09 15.12 29.11
C LEU A 173 1.76 13.84 29.88
N GLU A 174 0.66 13.19 29.50
CA GLU A 174 0.26 11.87 29.98
C GLU A 174 0.07 10.93 28.78
N GLU A 175 0.06 9.62 28.99
CA GLU A 175 -0.09 8.65 27.89
C GLU A 175 -1.36 8.94 27.08
N GLY A 176 -1.18 9.44 25.85
CA GLY A 176 -2.28 9.81 24.96
C GLY A 176 -2.91 11.19 25.20
N GLY A 177 -2.50 11.94 26.23
CA GLY A 177 -3.14 13.20 26.64
C GLY A 177 -2.19 14.25 27.20
N ALA A 178 -2.78 15.31 27.75
CA ALA A 178 -2.06 16.33 28.51
C ALA A 178 -2.96 16.87 29.62
N HIS A 179 -2.38 17.34 30.72
CA HIS A 179 -3.15 17.96 31.80
C HIS A 179 -2.42 19.18 32.35
N LEU A 180 -3.18 20.18 32.79
CA LEU A 180 -2.65 21.39 33.40
C LEU A 180 -2.61 21.23 34.92
N VAL A 181 -1.45 21.46 35.51
CA VAL A 181 -1.20 21.37 36.94
C VAL A 181 -1.01 22.77 37.51
N GLY A 182 -1.70 23.06 38.63
CA GLY A 182 -1.50 24.29 39.40
C GLY A 182 -0.23 24.25 40.26
N PRO A 183 0.15 25.38 40.89
CA PRO A 183 1.32 25.42 41.78
C PRO A 183 1.25 24.44 42.96
N ASP A 184 0.03 24.11 43.39
CA ASP A 184 -0.23 23.19 44.51
C ASP A 184 -0.21 21.71 44.09
N GLY A 185 0.02 21.39 42.81
CA GLY A 185 0.00 20.03 42.27
C GLY A 185 -1.38 19.54 41.82
N ASP A 186 -2.43 20.34 41.99
CA ASP A 186 -3.79 19.98 41.59
C ASP A 186 -4.00 20.04 40.07
N VAL A 187 -4.59 18.97 39.52
CA VAL A 187 -4.97 18.91 38.11
C VAL A 187 -6.21 19.77 37.88
N ARG A 188 -6.06 20.82 37.07
CA ARG A 188 -7.14 21.77 36.76
C ARG A 188 -8.08 21.27 35.68
N TRP A 189 -7.50 20.72 34.62
CA TRP A 189 -8.23 20.09 33.53
C TRP A 189 -7.37 19.05 32.83
N ARG A 190 -8.02 18.14 32.11
CA ARG A 190 -7.39 17.11 31.28
C ARG A 190 -7.81 17.30 29.82
N PHE A 191 -6.84 17.14 28.92
CA PHE A 191 -7.01 17.04 27.49
C PHE A 191 -6.82 15.58 27.09
N GLU A 192 -7.93 14.90 26.84
CA GLU A 192 -7.98 13.50 26.44
C GLU A 192 -8.71 13.38 25.09
N ARG A 193 -8.24 12.47 24.24
CA ARG A 193 -8.85 12.20 22.93
C ARG A 193 -9.11 10.71 22.72
N PRO A 194 -10.12 10.33 21.92
CA PRO A 194 -10.42 8.93 21.64
C PRO A 194 -9.25 8.20 20.97
N LEU A 195 -9.08 6.91 21.28
CA LEU A 195 -8.07 6.08 20.62
C LEU A 195 -8.17 6.15 19.09
N GLY A 196 -7.05 6.36 18.42
CA GLY A 196 -6.98 6.47 16.96
C GLY A 196 -7.29 7.87 16.40
N SER A 197 -7.51 8.87 17.26
CA SER A 197 -7.49 10.29 16.87
C SER A 197 -6.07 10.75 16.53
N GLY A 198 -5.06 10.18 17.17
CA GLY A 198 -3.65 10.55 17.03
C GLY A 198 -2.96 10.41 18.38
N ASP A 199 -1.70 10.80 18.45
CA ASP A 199 -0.94 10.80 19.71
C ASP A 199 -0.70 12.24 20.17
N THR A 200 -0.90 12.49 21.46
CA THR A 200 -0.44 13.73 22.11
C THR A 200 1.05 13.61 22.39
N ARG A 201 1.89 14.43 21.74
CA ARG A 201 3.35 14.25 21.75
C ARG A 201 4.15 15.42 22.31
N ALA A 202 3.57 16.61 22.31
CA ALA A 202 4.20 17.80 22.87
C ALA A 202 3.15 18.72 23.46
N ALA A 203 3.52 19.42 24.52
CA ALA A 203 2.71 20.48 25.10
C ALA A 203 3.62 21.59 25.60
N LEU A 204 3.12 22.82 25.58
CA LEU A 204 3.87 24.02 25.97
C LEU A 204 2.91 25.08 26.50
N LEU A 205 3.25 25.67 27.65
CA LEU A 205 2.63 26.91 28.10
C LEU A 205 3.42 28.10 27.54
N HIS A 206 2.76 28.98 26.78
CA HIS A 206 3.40 30.16 26.20
C HIS A 206 2.42 31.33 26.11
N LEU A 207 2.80 32.48 26.68
CA LEU A 207 2.00 33.72 26.70
C LEU A 207 0.56 33.55 27.22
N GLY A 208 0.38 32.81 28.32
CA GLY A 208 -0.96 32.63 28.90
C GLY A 208 -1.83 31.61 28.19
N ARG A 209 -1.26 30.81 27.28
CA ARG A 209 -1.99 29.82 26.48
C ARG A 209 -1.32 28.46 26.58
N ALA A 210 -2.13 27.40 26.69
CA ALA A 210 -1.66 26.04 26.60
C ALA A 210 -1.69 25.61 25.13
N TRP A 211 -0.54 25.17 24.61
CA TRP A 211 -0.38 24.66 23.25
C TRP A 211 -0.20 23.15 23.34
N ILE A 212 -1.08 22.38 22.72
CA ILE A 212 -1.05 20.91 22.78
C ILE A 212 -0.94 20.35 21.36
N ALA A 213 0.12 19.60 21.10
CA ALA A 213 0.35 18.92 19.84
C ALA A 213 -0.25 17.52 19.89
N HIS A 214 -1.30 17.29 19.09
CA HIS A 214 -1.96 16.00 18.98
C HIS A 214 -2.12 15.59 17.51
N GLY A 215 -1.53 14.45 17.13
CA GLY A 215 -1.47 14.03 15.73
C GLY A 215 -0.79 15.11 14.87
N ASN A 216 -1.45 15.54 13.79
CA ASN A 216 -0.99 16.62 12.91
C ASN A 216 -1.60 17.98 13.26
N THR A 217 -2.25 18.13 14.40
CA THR A 217 -2.96 19.36 14.75
C THR A 217 -2.42 19.93 16.05
N LEU A 218 -2.19 21.24 16.02
CA LEU A 218 -1.83 22.02 17.19
C LEU A 218 -3.09 22.66 17.77
N PHE A 219 -3.33 22.39 19.04
CA PHE A 219 -4.45 22.93 19.81
C PHE A 219 -3.97 24.11 20.63
N GLU A 220 -4.71 25.22 20.54
CA GLU A 220 -4.61 26.33 21.48
C GLU A 220 -5.74 26.17 22.50
N VAL A 221 -5.39 25.97 23.76
CA VAL A 221 -6.31 25.64 24.85
C VAL A 221 -6.33 26.75 25.89
N ASP A 222 -7.54 27.11 26.31
CA ASP A 222 -7.81 28.06 27.39
C ASP A 222 -7.27 27.50 28.70
N VAL A 223 -6.36 28.24 29.34
CA VAL A 223 -5.66 27.77 30.54
C VAL A 223 -6.60 27.67 31.74
N GLU A 224 -7.66 28.47 31.80
CA GLU A 224 -8.62 28.46 32.91
C GLU A 224 -9.62 27.32 32.78
N ARG A 225 -10.18 27.13 31.57
CA ARG A 225 -11.30 26.22 31.34
C ARG A 225 -10.91 24.87 30.73
N GLY A 226 -9.72 24.77 30.13
CA GLY A 226 -9.31 23.60 29.35
C GLY A 226 -10.05 23.46 28.02
N HIS A 227 -10.77 24.50 27.59
CA HIS A 227 -11.52 24.49 26.34
C HIS A 227 -10.60 24.76 25.15
N VAL A 228 -10.86 24.10 24.03
CA VAL A 228 -10.13 24.36 22.79
C VAL A 228 -10.60 25.68 22.18
N ILE A 229 -9.66 26.61 22.01
CA ILE A 229 -9.90 27.92 21.39
C ILE A 229 -9.66 27.84 19.88
N ARG A 230 -8.58 27.16 19.47
CA ARG A 230 -8.21 26.99 18.04
C ARG A 230 -7.59 25.65 17.74
N ARG A 231 -7.77 25.22 16.49
CA ARG A 231 -7.09 24.08 15.86
C ARG A 231 -6.28 24.59 14.67
N THR A 232 -4.98 24.30 14.67
CA THR A 232 -4.09 24.59 13.54
C THR A 232 -3.55 23.29 12.97
N PRO A 233 -4.04 22.84 11.81
CA PRO A 233 -3.55 21.64 11.15
C PRO A 233 -2.20 21.89 10.47
N LEU A 234 -1.25 20.96 10.67
CA LEU A 234 0.12 21.00 10.18
C LEU A 234 0.42 19.83 9.24
N SER A 235 1.58 19.89 8.56
CA SER A 235 1.94 19.00 7.45
C SER A 235 2.03 17.50 7.82
N GLY A 236 2.27 17.18 9.08
CA GLY A 236 2.39 15.80 9.56
C GLY A 236 2.35 15.72 11.09
N PRO A 237 2.58 14.53 11.69
CA PRO A 237 2.62 14.37 13.14
C PRO A 237 3.61 15.32 13.81
N ILE A 238 3.14 16.07 14.80
CA ILE A 238 3.95 17.04 15.55
C ILE A 238 4.74 16.29 16.62
N VAL A 239 6.05 16.56 16.70
CA VAL A 239 6.96 15.89 17.65
C VAL A 239 7.63 16.82 18.64
N ALA A 240 7.65 18.12 18.36
CA ALA A 240 8.20 19.11 19.28
C ALA A 240 7.48 20.46 19.14
N LEU A 241 7.43 21.19 20.25
CA LEU A 241 6.97 22.58 20.32
C LEU A 241 8.05 23.43 20.99
N ALA A 242 8.24 24.65 20.48
CA ALA A 242 9.12 25.65 21.08
C ALA A 242 8.46 27.04 21.03
N PRO A 243 8.72 27.92 22.01
CA PRO A 243 8.25 29.31 21.95
C PRO A 243 8.74 30.04 20.69
N ALA A 244 7.87 30.83 20.04
CA ALA A 244 8.25 31.63 18.87
C ALA A 244 7.40 32.91 18.73
N GLY A 245 7.92 34.04 19.21
CA GLY A 245 7.21 35.32 19.12
C GLY A 245 5.87 35.26 19.88
N THR A 246 4.78 35.62 19.20
CA THR A 246 3.41 35.57 19.74
C THR A 246 2.77 34.17 19.70
N GLY A 247 3.45 33.18 19.12
CA GLY A 247 2.95 31.82 19.00
C GLY A 247 4.04 30.79 19.26
N VAL A 248 3.99 29.67 18.56
CA VAL A 248 4.92 28.54 18.76
C VAL A 248 5.53 28.07 17.45
N ARG A 249 6.71 27.49 17.54
CA ARG A 249 7.33 26.73 16.48
C ARG A 249 7.02 25.26 16.72
N ALA A 250 6.44 24.61 15.73
CA ALA A 250 6.12 23.19 15.76
C ALA A 250 7.00 22.44 14.77
N THR A 251 7.67 21.39 15.23
CA THR A 251 8.42 20.46 14.38
C THR A 251 7.51 19.27 14.08
N VAL A 252 7.32 18.98 12.80
CA VAL A 252 6.52 17.85 12.31
C VAL A 252 7.37 16.84 11.56
N LEU A 253 6.93 15.59 11.56
CA LEU A 253 7.51 14.51 10.77
C LEU A 253 6.66 14.27 9.53
N VAL A 254 7.29 14.19 8.36
CA VAL A 254 6.65 13.80 7.10
C VAL A 254 7.32 12.53 6.61
N SER A 255 6.53 11.46 6.44
CA SER A 255 7.06 10.13 6.09
C SER A 255 6.94 9.87 4.60
N LEU A 256 8.08 9.83 3.89
CA LEU A 256 8.13 9.60 2.45
C LEU A 256 9.26 8.65 2.11
N ALA A 257 8.99 7.73 1.18
CA ALA A 257 10.00 6.84 0.62
C ALA A 257 10.73 5.93 1.63
N GLY A 258 10.13 5.65 2.80
CA GLY A 258 10.81 4.93 3.87
C GLY A 258 11.79 5.79 4.67
N GLY A 259 11.88 7.09 4.38
CA GLY A 259 12.54 8.10 5.19
C GLY A 259 11.53 9.00 5.91
N THR A 260 12.01 9.70 6.91
CA THR A 260 11.23 10.73 7.62
C THR A 260 11.99 12.05 7.55
N ILE A 261 11.29 13.10 7.15
CA ILE A 261 11.83 14.45 7.05
C ILE A 261 11.23 15.29 8.18
N GLU A 262 12.07 16.00 8.91
CA GLU A 262 11.63 17.02 9.87
C GLU A 262 11.29 18.31 9.11
N TYR A 263 10.13 18.88 9.42
CA TYR A 263 9.67 20.13 8.84
C TYR A 263 9.19 21.07 9.96
N GLU A 264 9.52 22.35 9.88
CA GLU A 264 9.13 23.33 10.91
C GLU A 264 8.01 24.24 10.40
N HIS A 265 7.01 24.45 11.25
CA HIS A 265 5.99 25.48 11.09
C HIS A 265 6.10 26.51 12.21
N ARG A 266 5.93 27.78 11.89
CA ARG A 266 5.61 28.81 12.87
C ARG A 266 4.11 28.96 12.91
N VAL A 267 3.52 28.80 14.08
CA VAL A 267 2.07 28.92 14.28
C VAL A 267 1.80 30.13 15.16
N ALA A 268 1.04 31.09 14.63
CA ALA A 268 0.55 32.25 15.36
C ALA A 268 -0.88 32.56 14.94
N ASP A 269 -1.74 32.90 15.91
CA ASP A 269 -3.14 33.27 15.68
C ASP A 269 -3.95 32.27 14.82
N GLY A 270 -3.68 30.98 14.99
CA GLY A 270 -4.34 29.91 14.24
C GLY A 270 -3.80 29.68 12.82
N VAL A 271 -2.77 30.41 12.40
CA VAL A 271 -2.18 30.32 11.06
C VAL A 271 -0.80 29.68 11.13
N ALA A 272 -0.57 28.68 10.28
CA ALA A 272 0.75 28.07 10.10
C ALA A 272 1.50 28.74 8.95
N ASP A 273 2.77 29.07 9.17
CA ASP A 273 3.72 29.58 8.18
C ASP A 273 4.94 28.65 8.09
N PRO A 274 5.27 28.10 6.90
CA PRO A 274 4.46 28.16 5.69
C PRO A 274 3.14 27.41 5.84
N ILE A 275 2.20 27.65 4.91
CA ILE A 275 0.92 26.94 4.87
C ILE A 275 1.17 25.43 4.83
N ALA A 276 0.42 24.67 5.62
CA ALA A 276 0.64 23.24 5.76
C ALA A 276 0.37 22.48 4.47
N THR A 277 1.34 21.66 4.05
CA THR A 277 1.24 20.69 2.96
C THR A 277 1.23 19.30 3.58
N PHE A 278 0.09 18.65 3.58
CA PHE A 278 -0.10 17.38 4.28
C PHE A 278 0.62 16.21 3.63
N ASP A 279 1.21 15.37 4.47
CA ASP A 279 1.72 14.05 4.11
C ASP A 279 0.58 13.20 3.50
N PRO A 280 0.66 12.83 2.21
CA PRO A 280 -0.41 12.10 1.54
C PRO A 280 -0.65 10.70 2.12
N PHE A 281 0.34 10.15 2.84
CA PHE A 281 0.24 8.85 3.49
C PHE A 281 -0.27 8.92 4.91
N SER A 282 -0.42 10.13 5.47
CA SER A 282 -0.89 10.33 6.84
C SER A 282 -2.19 9.56 7.10
N PRO A 283 -2.25 8.72 8.14
CA PRO A 283 -3.50 8.10 8.57
C PRO A 283 -4.43 9.08 9.29
N LEU A 284 -3.98 10.34 9.49
CA LEU A 284 -4.66 11.34 10.31
C LEU A 284 -5.71 12.14 9.55
N PHE A 285 -5.88 11.96 8.23
CA PHE A 285 -7.00 12.59 7.53
C PHE A 285 -8.35 12.08 8.06
N GLY A 286 -9.27 13.00 8.36
CA GLY A 286 -10.60 12.66 8.90
C GLY A 286 -10.58 12.15 10.35
N TRP A 287 -9.56 12.47 11.13
CA TRP A 287 -9.49 12.09 12.53
C TRP A 287 -10.44 12.93 13.42
N ALA A 288 -10.65 14.21 13.11
CA ALA A 288 -11.65 15.05 13.78
C ALA A 288 -13.08 14.47 13.65
N LEU A 289 -13.36 13.77 12.54
CA LEU A 289 -14.60 13.01 12.37
C LEU A 289 -14.72 11.86 13.37
N ARG A 290 -13.61 11.18 13.71
CA ARG A 290 -13.57 10.14 14.75
C ARG A 290 -13.73 10.74 16.15
N GLU A 291 -13.13 11.91 16.41
CA GLU A 291 -13.32 12.62 17.67
C GLU A 291 -14.78 13.05 17.88
N ALA A 292 -15.51 13.32 16.80
CA ALA A 292 -16.93 13.62 16.88
C ALA A 292 -17.80 12.37 17.12
N ASP A 293 -17.22 11.16 17.10
CA ASP A 293 -17.93 9.91 17.37
C ASP A 293 -18.14 9.65 18.86
N VAL A 294 -18.82 10.59 19.52
CA VAL A 294 -19.14 10.59 20.95
C VAL A 294 -20.62 10.39 21.20
N ALA A 295 -20.95 9.92 22.40
CA ALA A 295 -22.33 9.69 22.83
C ALA A 295 -23.14 11.00 22.96
N ASP A 296 -22.50 12.09 23.41
CA ASP A 296 -23.11 13.42 23.55
C ASP A 296 -22.30 14.48 22.80
N PRO A 297 -22.62 14.71 21.50
CA PRO A 297 -21.93 15.72 20.70
C PRO A 297 -22.14 17.15 21.22
N ALA A 298 -23.27 17.45 21.87
CA ALA A 298 -23.57 18.80 22.36
C ALA A 298 -22.69 19.15 23.57
N ALA A 299 -22.52 18.22 24.51
CA ALA A 299 -21.57 18.39 25.62
C ALA A 299 -20.12 18.52 25.10
N ALA A 300 -19.75 17.76 24.07
CA ALA A 300 -18.42 17.84 23.48
C ALA A 300 -18.13 19.19 22.80
N ILE A 301 -19.13 19.86 22.19
CA ILE A 301 -18.97 21.21 21.65
C ILE A 301 -18.62 22.22 22.73
N ALA A 302 -19.14 22.07 23.95
CA ALA A 302 -18.82 22.98 25.04
C ALA A 302 -17.32 22.96 25.39
N ALA A 303 -16.69 21.79 25.29
CA ALA A 303 -15.24 21.62 25.50
C ALA A 303 -14.42 21.97 24.24
N ASP A 304 -14.97 21.70 23.05
CA ASP A 304 -14.26 21.86 21.78
C ASP A 304 -15.20 22.25 20.63
N GLY A 305 -15.63 23.51 20.65
CA GLY A 305 -16.44 24.10 19.58
C GLY A 305 -15.69 24.33 18.27
N THR A 306 -14.44 23.86 18.15
CA THR A 306 -13.64 24.03 16.94
C THR A 306 -13.65 22.79 16.03
N ASN A 307 -14.25 21.67 16.47
CA ASN A 307 -14.40 20.48 15.64
C ASN A 307 -15.65 20.61 14.74
N PRO A 308 -15.50 20.73 13.40
CA PRO A 308 -16.63 20.92 12.51
C PRO A 308 -17.60 19.72 12.48
N HIS A 309 -17.11 18.51 12.76
CA HIS A 309 -17.93 17.30 12.70
C HIS A 309 -18.86 17.15 13.92
N LEU A 310 -18.51 17.74 15.06
CA LEU A 310 -19.42 17.82 16.21
C LEU A 310 -20.65 18.66 15.85
N HIS A 311 -20.45 19.80 15.19
CA HIS A 311 -21.54 20.66 14.73
C HIS A 311 -22.46 19.96 13.73
N VAL A 312 -21.91 19.22 12.77
CA VAL A 312 -22.73 18.40 11.84
C VAL A 312 -23.59 17.37 12.61
N ARG A 313 -23.03 16.74 13.65
CA ARG A 313 -23.77 15.78 14.47
C ARG A 313 -24.87 16.40 15.30
N VAL A 314 -24.63 17.58 15.90
CA VAL A 314 -25.69 18.29 16.63
C VAL A 314 -26.76 18.80 15.67
N ALA A 315 -26.39 19.32 14.49
CA ALA A 315 -27.36 19.69 13.45
C ALA A 315 -28.27 18.53 13.03
N ALA A 316 -27.75 17.30 13.00
CA ALA A 316 -28.54 16.09 12.70
C ALA A 316 -29.60 15.76 13.76
N GLY A 317 -29.37 16.14 15.01
CA GLY A 317 -30.27 15.92 16.15
C GLY A 317 -31.04 17.16 16.62
N ALA A 318 -30.85 18.30 15.96
CA ALA A 318 -31.41 19.59 16.38
C ALA A 318 -32.95 19.56 16.40
N ALA A 319 -33.55 20.19 17.41
CA ALA A 319 -34.99 20.19 17.59
C ALA A 319 -35.69 21.23 16.70
N THR A 320 -34.97 22.27 16.28
CA THR A 320 -35.48 23.37 15.48
C THR A 320 -34.62 23.62 14.25
N GLN A 321 -35.23 24.18 13.20
CA GLN A 321 -34.49 24.57 11.98
C GLN A 321 -33.44 25.66 12.27
N SER A 322 -33.74 26.62 13.15
CA SER A 322 -32.78 27.67 13.52
C SER A 322 -31.53 27.09 14.18
N GLU A 323 -31.70 26.20 15.16
CA GLU A 323 -30.58 25.52 15.84
C GLU A 323 -29.75 24.68 14.85
N ARG A 324 -30.44 24.00 13.93
CA ARG A 324 -29.79 23.25 12.84
C ARG A 324 -28.95 24.16 11.96
N ASP A 325 -29.51 25.29 11.51
CA ASP A 325 -28.84 26.24 10.62
C ASP A 325 -27.63 26.90 11.33
N ASP A 326 -27.75 27.23 12.62
CA ASP A 326 -26.66 27.78 13.43
C ASP A 326 -25.47 26.80 13.52
N HIS A 327 -25.76 25.52 13.71
CA HIS A 327 -24.73 24.48 13.72
C HIS A 327 -24.16 24.18 12.33
N ILE A 328 -24.96 24.24 11.26
CA ILE A 328 -24.44 24.13 9.89
C ILE A 328 -23.46 25.29 9.61
N ALA A 329 -23.83 26.52 9.95
CA ALA A 329 -22.96 27.69 9.81
C ALA A 329 -21.66 27.55 10.62
N SER A 330 -21.75 27.04 11.85
CA SER A 330 -20.57 26.77 12.69
C SER A 330 -19.66 25.70 12.08
N ALA A 331 -20.23 24.62 11.52
CA ALA A 331 -19.45 23.57 10.85
C ALA A 331 -18.67 24.11 9.64
N LEU A 332 -19.28 24.98 8.84
CA LEU A 332 -18.62 25.63 7.69
C LEU A 332 -17.51 26.59 8.12
N ALA A 333 -17.72 27.32 9.23
CA ALA A 333 -16.76 28.28 9.76
C ALA A 333 -15.53 27.59 10.37
N THR A 334 -15.70 26.45 11.05
CA THR A 334 -14.59 25.75 11.73
C THR A 334 -13.86 24.73 10.85
N ALA A 335 -14.45 24.31 9.72
CA ALA A 335 -13.78 23.46 8.74
C ALA A 335 -12.72 24.25 7.95
N THR A 336 -11.46 24.24 8.39
CA THR A 336 -10.40 25.05 7.79
C THR A 336 -9.57 24.33 6.73
N THR A 337 -9.63 23.00 6.65
CA THR A 337 -8.88 22.20 5.67
C THR A 337 -9.79 21.61 4.60
N PHE A 338 -9.22 21.32 3.43
CA PHE A 338 -9.97 20.69 2.36
C PHE A 338 -10.58 19.34 2.75
N TYR A 339 -9.88 18.54 3.56
CA TYR A 339 -10.37 17.22 3.94
C TYR A 339 -11.50 17.34 4.97
N ASP A 340 -11.41 18.27 5.93
CA ASP A 340 -12.51 18.52 6.86
C ASP A 340 -13.72 19.06 6.12
N ARG A 341 -13.54 20.04 5.23
CA ARG A 341 -14.62 20.62 4.41
C ARG A 341 -15.30 19.58 3.52
N ALA A 342 -14.53 18.71 2.86
CA ALA A 342 -15.09 17.65 2.02
C ALA A 342 -15.87 16.61 2.85
N HIS A 343 -15.38 16.24 4.05
CA HIS A 343 -16.13 15.36 4.97
C HIS A 343 -17.36 16.05 5.57
N VAL A 344 -17.30 17.36 5.85
CA VAL A 344 -18.47 18.16 6.26
C VAL A 344 -19.53 18.17 5.15
N ALA A 345 -19.13 18.37 3.90
CA ALA A 345 -20.06 18.29 2.77
C ALA A 345 -20.79 16.94 2.71
N ARG A 346 -20.09 15.83 2.97
CA ARG A 346 -20.73 14.49 3.06
C ARG A 346 -21.80 14.43 4.15
N GLY A 347 -21.51 15.00 5.31
CA GLY A 347 -22.49 15.12 6.40
C GLY A 347 -23.68 15.99 6.03
N LEU A 348 -23.44 17.12 5.38
CA LEU A 348 -24.49 18.06 4.94
C LEU A 348 -25.38 17.48 3.83
N VAL A 349 -24.83 16.68 2.91
CA VAL A 349 -25.62 15.89 1.94
C VAL A 349 -26.54 14.90 2.65
N ALA A 350 -26.05 14.20 3.68
CA ALA A 350 -26.88 13.28 4.47
C ALA A 350 -27.99 14.01 5.25
N LEU A 351 -27.82 15.32 5.46
CA LEU A 351 -28.81 16.21 6.03
C LEU A 351 -29.66 16.92 4.95
N GLU A 352 -29.49 16.63 3.66
CA GLU A 352 -30.20 17.34 2.57
C GLU A 352 -29.98 18.87 2.61
N ALA A 353 -28.89 19.33 3.23
CA ALA A 353 -28.49 20.74 3.31
C ALA A 353 -27.64 21.11 2.08
N TRP A 354 -28.24 21.03 0.89
CA TRP A 354 -27.54 21.06 -0.40
C TRP A 354 -26.68 22.31 -0.62
N ASP A 355 -27.21 23.50 -0.34
CA ASP A 355 -26.47 24.77 -0.51
C ASP A 355 -25.22 24.82 0.39
N ALA A 356 -25.36 24.40 1.65
CA ALA A 356 -24.24 24.34 2.59
C ALA A 356 -23.23 23.25 2.21
N ALA A 357 -23.69 22.12 1.67
CA ALA A 357 -22.81 21.09 1.14
C ALA A 357 -22.02 21.59 -0.08
N GLU A 358 -22.64 22.39 -0.95
CA GLU A 358 -21.99 23.03 -2.10
C GLU A 358 -20.92 24.02 -1.64
N GLU A 359 -21.24 24.88 -0.67
CA GLU A 359 -20.28 25.81 -0.05
C GLU A 359 -19.09 25.07 0.57
N ALA A 360 -19.34 23.99 1.30
CA ALA A 360 -18.30 23.15 1.89
C ALA A 360 -17.37 22.56 0.81
N MET A 361 -17.92 21.98 -0.27
CA MET A 361 -17.12 21.42 -1.36
C MET A 361 -16.35 22.49 -2.14
N ALA A 362 -16.95 23.65 -2.38
CA ALA A 362 -16.27 24.78 -3.03
C ALA A 362 -15.06 25.21 -2.20
N GLY A 363 -15.25 25.43 -0.90
CA GLY A 363 -14.17 25.77 0.03
C GLY A 363 -13.12 24.66 0.14
N ALA A 364 -13.52 23.39 0.02
CA ALA A 364 -12.58 22.27 0.01
C ALA A 364 -11.63 22.34 -1.20
N VAL A 365 -12.19 22.54 -2.40
CA VAL A 365 -11.39 22.65 -3.63
C VAL A 365 -10.53 23.91 -3.63
N GLU A 366 -11.02 25.01 -3.06
CA GLU A 366 -10.25 26.24 -2.88
C GLU A 366 -9.04 26.05 -1.95
N ASP A 367 -9.24 25.52 -0.74
CA ASP A 367 -8.15 25.25 0.21
C ASP A 367 -7.13 24.24 -0.37
N PHE A 368 -7.61 23.22 -1.08
CA PHE A 368 -6.75 22.25 -1.77
C PHE A 368 -5.79 22.94 -2.75
N ARG A 369 -6.31 23.87 -3.56
CA ARG A 369 -5.50 24.66 -4.50
C ARG A 369 -4.60 25.68 -3.80
N ALA A 370 -5.10 26.35 -2.76
CA ALA A 370 -4.34 27.34 -1.99
C ALA A 370 -3.08 26.73 -1.35
N ARG A 371 -3.14 25.44 -1.00
CA ARG A 371 -1.99 24.66 -0.49
C ARG A 371 -1.07 24.11 -1.57
N GLY A 372 -1.30 24.42 -2.84
CA GLY A 372 -0.45 23.98 -3.96
C GLY A 372 -0.82 22.64 -4.57
N TYR A 373 -1.94 22.01 -4.17
CA TYR A 373 -2.41 20.79 -4.80
C TYR A 373 -3.15 21.09 -6.13
N ASP A 374 -3.10 20.16 -7.08
CA ASP A 374 -3.95 20.14 -8.28
C ASP A 374 -5.01 19.03 -8.13
N PRO A 375 -6.30 19.36 -8.07
CA PRO A 375 -7.38 18.38 -8.04
C PRO A 375 -7.32 17.37 -9.20
N HIS A 376 -6.82 17.79 -10.36
CA HIS A 376 -6.71 16.90 -11.53
C HIS A 376 -5.45 16.03 -11.51
N GLY A 377 -4.54 16.24 -10.55
CA GLY A 377 -3.42 15.34 -10.26
C GLY A 377 -3.78 14.22 -9.29
N LEU A 378 -5.03 14.16 -8.82
CA LEU A 378 -5.50 13.15 -7.87
C LEU A 378 -5.91 11.87 -8.60
N ILE A 379 -4.97 10.92 -8.66
CA ILE A 379 -5.09 9.67 -9.44
C ILE A 379 -5.34 8.46 -8.52
N ASP A 380 -5.09 8.57 -7.22
CA ASP A 380 -5.27 7.48 -6.27
C ASP A 380 -6.66 7.53 -5.62
N GLY A 381 -7.49 6.50 -5.88
CA GLY A 381 -8.84 6.41 -5.33
C GLY A 381 -8.91 6.27 -3.81
N ALA A 382 -7.88 5.69 -3.16
CA ALA A 382 -7.83 5.58 -1.71
C ALA A 382 -7.50 6.93 -1.06
N ILE A 383 -6.61 7.71 -1.68
CA ILE A 383 -6.32 9.08 -1.24
C ILE A 383 -7.54 9.97 -1.49
N HIS A 384 -8.21 9.84 -2.64
CA HIS A 384 -9.45 10.55 -2.97
C HIS A 384 -10.53 10.33 -1.90
N ASP A 385 -10.77 9.08 -1.50
CA ASP A 385 -11.74 8.79 -0.43
C ASP A 385 -11.29 9.34 0.93
N ARG A 386 -10.00 9.21 1.25
CA ARG A 386 -9.43 9.69 2.51
C ARG A 386 -9.55 11.21 2.66
N TYR A 387 -9.39 11.95 1.56
CA TYR A 387 -9.61 13.39 1.49
C TYR A 387 -11.09 13.80 1.57
N GLY A 388 -12.03 12.85 1.63
CA GLY A 388 -13.45 13.17 1.66
C GLY A 388 -14.05 13.46 0.29
N PHE A 389 -13.32 13.27 -0.81
CA PHE A 389 -13.77 13.65 -2.14
C PHE A 389 -14.81 12.66 -2.75
N PRO A 390 -15.48 13.05 -3.85
CA PRO A 390 -16.78 12.48 -4.26
C PRO A 390 -16.83 11.03 -4.76
N LEU A 391 -15.72 10.35 -5.05
CA LEU A 391 -15.75 9.06 -5.78
C LEU A 391 -16.58 8.00 -5.05
N ARG A 392 -16.28 7.80 -3.76
CA ARG A 392 -17.00 6.83 -2.94
C ARG A 392 -18.46 7.24 -2.67
N PRO A 393 -18.77 8.46 -2.17
CA PRO A 393 -20.15 8.83 -1.89
C PRO A 393 -21.02 8.87 -3.15
N MET A 394 -20.48 9.26 -4.31
CA MET A 394 -21.20 9.18 -5.59
C MET A 394 -21.56 7.74 -5.93
N ARG A 395 -20.59 6.81 -5.87
CA ARG A 395 -20.86 5.40 -6.15
C ARG A 395 -21.92 4.83 -5.20
N GLN A 396 -21.83 5.16 -3.92
CA GLN A 396 -22.82 4.75 -2.93
C GLN A 396 -24.21 5.37 -3.16
N ALA A 397 -24.30 6.58 -3.71
CA ALA A 397 -25.56 7.21 -4.09
C ALA A 397 -26.20 6.47 -5.27
N VAL A 398 -25.43 6.21 -6.34
CA VAL A 398 -25.88 5.44 -7.51
C VAL A 398 -26.31 4.02 -7.12
N GLU A 399 -25.52 3.31 -6.31
CA GLU A 399 -25.84 1.95 -5.82
C GLU A 399 -27.14 1.90 -5.01
N ARG A 400 -27.49 2.97 -4.30
CA ARG A 400 -28.73 3.10 -3.52
C ARG A 400 -29.92 3.61 -4.32
N GLY A 401 -29.71 4.04 -5.57
CA GLY A 401 -30.72 4.73 -6.37
C GLY A 401 -31.04 6.15 -5.89
N ASP A 402 -30.15 6.74 -5.08
CA ASP A 402 -30.26 8.10 -4.55
C ASP A 402 -29.72 9.09 -5.60
N LEU A 403 -30.58 9.47 -6.55
CA LEU A 403 -30.17 10.31 -7.68
C LEU A 403 -29.90 11.75 -7.28
N GLU A 404 -30.53 12.28 -6.23
CA GLU A 404 -30.28 13.65 -5.76
C GLU A 404 -28.87 13.78 -5.19
N ALA A 405 -28.44 12.83 -4.33
CA ALA A 405 -27.06 12.81 -3.88
C ALA A 405 -26.09 12.56 -5.04
N ALA A 406 -26.44 11.71 -6.01
CA ALA A 406 -25.59 11.47 -7.18
C ALA A 406 -25.45 12.72 -8.08
N ASP A 407 -26.54 13.48 -8.28
CA ASP A 407 -26.57 14.79 -8.94
C ASP A 407 -25.62 15.77 -8.26
N PHE A 408 -25.66 15.83 -6.93
CA PHE A 408 -24.74 16.67 -6.16
C PHE A 408 -23.27 16.27 -6.37
N TRP A 409 -22.94 14.98 -6.27
CA TRP A 409 -21.55 14.52 -6.31
C TRP A 409 -20.91 14.53 -7.70
N ALA A 410 -21.68 14.39 -8.78
CA ALA A 410 -21.14 14.21 -10.12
C ALA A 410 -20.27 15.40 -10.61
N PRO A 411 -20.68 16.67 -10.47
CA PRO A 411 -19.84 17.82 -10.85
C PRO A 411 -18.54 17.88 -10.05
N TRP A 412 -18.61 17.57 -8.76
CA TRP A 412 -17.44 17.57 -7.90
C TRP A 412 -16.48 16.42 -8.21
N LEU A 413 -16.98 15.26 -8.65
CA LEU A 413 -16.13 14.17 -9.10
C LEU A 413 -15.30 14.63 -10.30
N VAL A 414 -15.90 15.29 -11.29
CA VAL A 414 -15.18 15.86 -12.44
C VAL A 414 -14.17 16.92 -12.02
N ALA A 415 -14.53 17.76 -11.04
CA ALA A 415 -13.66 18.82 -10.53
C ALA A 415 -12.45 18.31 -9.72
N THR A 416 -12.51 17.10 -9.16
CA THR A 416 -11.51 16.57 -8.21
C THR A 416 -10.85 15.26 -8.64
N ALA A 417 -11.22 14.71 -9.80
CA ALA A 417 -10.65 13.48 -10.33
C ALA A 417 -9.74 13.77 -11.51
N ALA A 418 -8.58 13.10 -11.52
CA ALA A 418 -7.80 12.92 -12.73
C ALA A 418 -8.56 12.02 -13.72
N PRO A 419 -8.36 12.17 -15.05
CA PRO A 419 -8.91 11.25 -16.05
C PRO A 419 -8.64 9.76 -15.74
N GLU A 420 -7.49 9.47 -15.12
CA GLU A 420 -7.07 8.11 -14.79
C GLU A 420 -7.55 7.59 -13.43
N LEU A 421 -8.29 8.40 -12.66
CA LEU A 421 -8.78 7.99 -11.35
C LEU A 421 -9.59 6.69 -11.48
N PRO A 422 -9.14 5.58 -10.87
CA PRO A 422 -9.79 4.29 -11.04
C PRO A 422 -11.26 4.35 -10.65
N ASN A 423 -12.12 3.75 -11.47
CA ASN A 423 -13.58 3.68 -11.29
C ASN A 423 -14.34 5.00 -11.48
N ALA A 424 -13.71 6.17 -11.68
CA ALA A 424 -14.42 7.41 -11.92
C ALA A 424 -15.28 7.34 -13.20
N ALA A 425 -14.68 6.92 -14.32
CA ALA A 425 -15.39 6.71 -15.58
C ALA A 425 -16.51 5.67 -15.49
N GLY A 426 -16.33 4.63 -14.68
CA GLY A 426 -17.35 3.61 -14.43
C GLY A 426 -18.53 4.19 -13.66
N THR A 427 -18.25 4.88 -12.56
CA THR A 427 -19.25 5.52 -11.70
C THR A 427 -20.08 6.55 -12.46
N LEU A 428 -19.45 7.36 -13.33
CA LEU A 428 -20.16 8.33 -14.19
C LEU A 428 -21.04 7.64 -15.26
N ARG A 429 -20.62 6.48 -15.78
CA ARG A 429 -21.43 5.68 -16.70
C ARG A 429 -22.64 5.06 -16.00
N ASP A 430 -22.42 4.46 -14.83
CA ASP A 430 -23.47 3.88 -14.01
C ASP A 430 -24.49 4.96 -13.61
N TYR A 431 -24.01 6.15 -13.29
CA TYR A 431 -24.87 7.31 -13.03
C TYR A 431 -25.69 7.72 -14.25
N ALA A 432 -25.05 7.84 -15.42
CA ALA A 432 -25.76 8.16 -16.66
C ALA A 432 -26.79 7.09 -17.07
N ASP A 433 -26.50 5.81 -16.77
CA ASP A 433 -27.44 4.71 -17.00
C ASP A 433 -28.64 4.81 -16.05
N ALA A 434 -28.42 5.20 -14.78
CA ALA A 434 -29.49 5.46 -13.82
C ALA A 434 -30.38 6.65 -14.24
N LEU A 435 -29.77 7.75 -14.71
CA LEU A 435 -30.51 8.89 -15.29
C LEU A 435 -31.35 8.48 -16.50
N LEU A 436 -30.81 7.63 -17.38
CA LEU A 436 -31.53 7.12 -18.53
C LEU A 436 -32.75 6.28 -18.11
N ALA A 437 -32.64 5.49 -17.05
CA ALA A 437 -33.73 4.67 -16.52
C ALA A 437 -34.91 5.53 -16.01
N GLU A 438 -34.64 6.71 -15.44
CA GLU A 438 -35.64 7.71 -15.04
C GLU A 438 -36.14 8.59 -16.21
N GLY A 439 -35.64 8.38 -17.43
CA GLY A 439 -36.04 9.15 -18.60
C GLY A 439 -35.31 10.49 -18.79
N ARG A 440 -34.30 10.82 -17.97
CA ARG A 440 -33.43 12.01 -18.06
C ARG A 440 -32.35 11.85 -19.14
N ARG A 441 -32.79 11.70 -20.41
CA ARG A 441 -31.93 11.33 -21.56
C ARG A 441 -30.82 12.33 -21.87
N ASP A 442 -31.12 13.62 -21.84
CA ASP A 442 -30.15 14.67 -22.21
C ASP A 442 -29.03 14.78 -21.19
N GLU A 443 -29.36 14.68 -19.91
CA GLU A 443 -28.40 14.66 -18.80
C GLU A 443 -27.54 13.40 -18.82
N ALA A 444 -28.15 12.23 -19.06
CA ALA A 444 -27.41 10.99 -19.28
C ALA A 444 -26.40 11.10 -20.43
N ALA A 445 -26.73 11.83 -21.51
CA ALA A 445 -25.81 12.04 -22.63
C ALA A 445 -24.59 12.90 -22.22
N ILE A 446 -24.81 13.95 -21.43
CA ILE A 446 -23.73 14.80 -20.87
C ILE A 446 -22.78 13.95 -20.02
N TRP A 447 -23.31 13.17 -19.08
CA TRP A 447 -22.48 12.38 -18.18
C TRP A 447 -21.78 11.20 -18.86
N ARG A 448 -22.36 10.62 -19.92
CA ARG A 448 -21.65 9.66 -20.78
C ARG A 448 -20.49 10.32 -21.55
N ALA A 449 -20.66 11.54 -22.03
CA ALA A 449 -19.60 12.28 -22.70
C ALA A 449 -18.46 12.58 -21.72
N GLU A 450 -18.77 13.06 -20.51
CA GLU A 450 -17.77 13.28 -19.46
C GLU A 450 -17.07 11.98 -19.06
N ALA A 451 -17.80 10.88 -18.84
CA ALA A 451 -17.21 9.56 -18.59
C ALA A 451 -16.27 9.10 -19.71
N GLY A 452 -16.56 9.47 -20.96
CA GLY A 452 -15.71 9.22 -22.12
C GLY A 452 -14.37 9.96 -22.05
N ARG A 453 -14.32 11.16 -21.46
CA ARG A 453 -13.08 11.94 -21.26
C ARG A 453 -12.15 11.25 -20.25
N PHE A 454 -12.70 10.65 -19.21
CA PHE A 454 -11.95 9.81 -18.27
C PHE A 454 -11.48 8.47 -18.91
N GLY A 455 -12.12 8.03 -19.99
CA GLY A 455 -11.83 6.75 -20.65
C GLY A 455 -10.91 6.81 -21.88
N ALA A 456 -10.51 8.00 -22.32
CA ALA A 456 -9.71 8.18 -23.54
C ALA A 456 -8.24 7.76 -23.31
N VAL A 457 -7.96 6.47 -23.48
CA VAL A 457 -6.61 5.91 -23.27
C VAL A 457 -5.93 5.65 -24.61
N SER A 458 -4.73 6.22 -24.80
CA SER A 458 -3.90 5.93 -25.98
C SER A 458 -3.45 4.45 -25.99
N THR A 459 -3.19 3.86 -27.16
CA THR A 459 -2.66 2.48 -27.25
C THR A 459 -1.35 2.31 -26.46
N ARG A 460 -0.51 3.34 -26.40
CA ARG A 460 0.74 3.33 -25.61
C ARG A 460 0.43 3.28 -24.11
N THR A 461 -0.54 4.07 -23.65
CA THR A 461 -1.01 4.05 -22.26
C THR A 461 -1.64 2.70 -21.92
N VAL A 462 -2.42 2.08 -22.82
CA VAL A 462 -2.96 0.71 -22.62
C VAL A 462 -1.83 -0.31 -22.44
N LEU A 463 -0.80 -0.26 -23.30
CA LEU A 463 0.35 -1.16 -23.20
C LEU A 463 1.17 -0.92 -21.92
N GLY A 464 1.38 0.35 -21.55
CA GLY A 464 2.07 0.72 -20.32
C GLY A 464 1.30 0.33 -19.06
N GLU A 465 -0.01 0.51 -19.03
CA GLU A 465 -0.89 0.03 -17.96
C GLU A 465 -0.94 -1.50 -17.91
N THR A 466 -0.90 -2.18 -19.06
CA THR A 466 -0.76 -3.64 -19.12
C THR A 466 0.59 -4.08 -18.53
N ALA A 467 1.69 -3.39 -18.89
CA ALA A 467 3.02 -3.66 -18.33
C ALA A 467 3.07 -3.38 -16.83
N LEU A 468 2.41 -2.32 -16.36
CA LEU A 468 2.22 -2.01 -14.94
C LEU A 468 1.39 -3.09 -14.23
N GLY A 469 0.30 -3.56 -14.84
CA GLY A 469 -0.51 -4.65 -14.31
C GLY A 469 0.28 -5.95 -14.17
N LEU A 470 1.06 -6.30 -15.19
CA LEU A 470 1.97 -7.45 -15.17
C LEU A 470 3.06 -7.28 -14.10
N GLY A 471 3.65 -6.08 -13.99
CA GLY A 471 4.64 -5.75 -12.98
C GLY A 471 4.09 -5.78 -11.55
N ARG A 472 2.87 -5.26 -11.32
CA ARG A 472 2.17 -5.33 -10.02
C ARG A 472 1.80 -6.76 -9.63
N GLY A 473 1.61 -7.64 -10.61
CA GLY A 473 1.57 -9.10 -10.39
C GLY A 473 2.85 -9.64 -9.76
N GLY A 474 3.92 -8.83 -9.73
CA GLY A 474 5.12 -9.03 -8.95
C GLY A 474 5.91 -10.27 -9.34
N TRP A 475 6.76 -10.71 -8.42
CA TRP A 475 7.47 -11.97 -8.54
C TRP A 475 6.54 -13.18 -8.67
N TYR A 476 5.30 -13.07 -8.21
CA TYR A 476 4.32 -14.15 -8.28
C TYR A 476 4.05 -14.58 -9.73
N ALA A 477 3.81 -13.63 -10.64
CA ALA A 477 3.58 -13.93 -12.05
C ALA A 477 4.82 -14.54 -12.73
N ALA A 478 6.01 -14.04 -12.40
CA ALA A 478 7.27 -14.62 -12.88
C ALA A 478 7.46 -16.06 -12.40
N VAL A 479 7.22 -16.33 -11.10
CA VAL A 479 7.29 -17.68 -10.51
C VAL A 479 6.28 -18.62 -11.14
N ALA A 480 5.04 -18.17 -11.38
CA ALA A 480 4.03 -18.96 -12.07
C ALA A 480 4.50 -19.38 -13.49
N LEU A 481 5.11 -18.46 -14.24
CA LEU A 481 5.69 -18.76 -15.55
C LEU A 481 6.89 -19.73 -15.48
N LEU A 482 7.72 -19.63 -14.43
CA LEU A 482 8.80 -20.60 -14.18
C LEU A 482 8.25 -21.98 -13.84
N VAL A 483 7.21 -22.07 -13.01
CA VAL A 483 6.52 -23.33 -12.68
C VAL A 483 5.89 -23.93 -13.94
N ALA A 484 5.20 -23.14 -14.75
CA ALA A 484 4.70 -23.56 -16.05
C ALA A 484 5.82 -24.13 -16.92
N THR A 485 6.95 -23.43 -17.01
CA THR A 485 8.13 -23.87 -17.77
C THR A 485 8.70 -25.18 -17.28
N LEU A 486 8.82 -25.34 -15.96
CA LEU A 486 9.30 -26.57 -15.35
C LEU A 486 8.35 -27.75 -15.64
N LEU A 487 7.05 -27.56 -15.46
CA LEU A 487 6.04 -28.59 -15.70
C LEU A 487 5.98 -28.99 -17.18
N LEU A 488 6.10 -28.02 -18.09
CA LEU A 488 6.24 -28.30 -19.51
C LEU A 488 7.51 -29.10 -19.79
N HIS A 489 8.65 -28.68 -19.24
CA HIS A 489 9.91 -29.37 -19.43
C HIS A 489 9.84 -30.83 -18.95
N LEU A 490 9.26 -31.08 -17.77
CA LEU A 490 9.04 -32.43 -17.23
C LEU A 490 8.15 -33.27 -18.15
N THR A 491 7.09 -32.68 -18.69
CA THR A 491 6.18 -33.34 -19.64
C THR A 491 6.91 -33.71 -20.93
N LEU A 492 7.77 -32.84 -21.45
CA LEU A 492 8.59 -33.11 -22.63
C LEU A 492 9.67 -34.17 -22.36
N VAL A 493 10.32 -34.16 -21.18
CA VAL A 493 11.21 -35.25 -20.77
C VAL A 493 10.47 -36.59 -20.77
N ALA A 494 9.25 -36.63 -20.24
CA ALA A 494 8.41 -37.83 -20.27
C ALA A 494 7.98 -38.24 -21.69
N LYS A 495 7.68 -37.27 -22.56
CA LYS A 495 7.36 -37.46 -23.99
C LYS A 495 8.50 -38.17 -24.71
N TYR A 496 9.74 -37.75 -24.47
CA TYR A 496 10.93 -38.22 -25.18
C TYR A 496 11.76 -39.28 -24.44
N TRP A 497 11.22 -39.85 -23.37
CA TRP A 497 11.93 -40.82 -22.54
C TRP A 497 12.33 -42.12 -23.27
N ARG A 498 11.41 -42.69 -24.08
CA ARG A 498 11.67 -43.90 -24.87
C ARG A 498 12.74 -43.70 -25.96
N PRO A 499 12.68 -42.67 -26.83
CA PRO A 499 13.69 -42.47 -27.85
C PRO A 499 15.07 -42.17 -27.25
N GLN A 500 15.13 -41.47 -26.11
CA GLN A 500 16.38 -41.34 -25.35
C GLN A 500 16.92 -42.68 -24.88
N SER A 501 16.05 -43.52 -24.31
CA SER A 501 16.45 -44.84 -23.80
C SER A 501 16.98 -45.74 -24.93
N LEU A 502 16.37 -45.69 -26.11
CA LEU A 502 16.84 -46.39 -27.30
C LEU A 502 18.23 -45.92 -27.73
N LEU A 503 18.45 -44.60 -27.89
CA LEU A 503 19.74 -44.07 -28.29
C LEU A 503 20.84 -44.30 -27.26
N ILE A 504 20.50 -44.25 -25.96
CA ILE A 504 21.43 -44.61 -24.89
C ILE A 504 21.80 -46.09 -24.97
N ARG A 505 20.84 -46.98 -25.27
CA ARG A 505 21.09 -48.41 -25.45
C ARG A 505 21.99 -48.67 -26.64
N GLN A 506 21.68 -48.08 -27.80
CA GLN A 506 22.49 -48.19 -29.02
C GLN A 506 23.91 -47.62 -28.83
N ALA A 507 24.05 -46.51 -28.11
CA ALA A 507 25.37 -45.96 -27.78
C ALA A 507 26.19 -46.92 -26.92
N ARG A 508 25.57 -47.59 -25.95
CA ARG A 508 26.24 -48.63 -25.14
C ARG A 508 26.58 -49.88 -25.95
N GLU A 509 25.67 -50.34 -26.81
CA GLU A 509 25.88 -51.48 -27.71
C GLU A 509 27.04 -51.22 -28.69
N THR A 510 27.25 -49.96 -29.10
CA THR A 510 28.38 -49.53 -29.95
C THR A 510 29.65 -49.18 -29.15
N GLY A 511 29.71 -49.52 -27.86
CA GLY A 511 30.89 -49.31 -27.01
C GLY A 511 31.12 -47.87 -26.56
N LYS A 512 30.21 -46.92 -26.84
CA LYS A 512 30.35 -45.52 -26.38
C LYS A 512 29.99 -45.41 -24.90
N ARG A 513 30.84 -44.72 -24.12
CA ARG A 513 30.55 -44.40 -22.72
C ARG A 513 29.42 -43.37 -22.64
N VAL A 514 28.31 -43.76 -22.04
CA VAL A 514 27.17 -42.86 -21.78
C VAL A 514 27.21 -42.40 -20.34
N GLY A 515 27.54 -41.13 -20.12
CA GLY A 515 27.58 -40.53 -18.79
C GLY A 515 26.20 -40.43 -18.12
N PRO A 516 26.14 -40.27 -16.78
CA PRO A 516 24.89 -40.17 -16.03
C PRO A 516 24.02 -38.98 -16.45
N LEU A 517 24.64 -37.92 -16.98
CA LEU A 517 23.97 -36.72 -17.49
C LEU A 517 23.40 -36.87 -18.90
N ALA A 518 23.52 -38.05 -19.54
CA ALA A 518 23.00 -38.24 -20.89
C ALA A 518 21.48 -38.02 -20.99
N ARG A 519 20.73 -38.22 -19.90
CA ARG A 519 19.29 -37.93 -19.83
C ARG A 519 18.98 -36.44 -19.72
N TRP A 520 19.87 -35.64 -19.16
CA TRP A 520 19.74 -34.18 -19.13
C TRP A 520 19.91 -33.55 -20.52
N ARG A 521 20.44 -34.30 -21.50
CA ARG A 521 20.46 -33.91 -22.92
C ARG A 521 19.12 -34.15 -23.63
N ALA A 522 18.02 -34.25 -22.87
CA ALA A 522 16.67 -34.46 -23.37
C ALA A 522 16.24 -33.39 -24.39
N MET A 523 16.71 -32.16 -24.23
CA MET A 523 16.39 -31.03 -25.11
C MET A 523 16.76 -31.28 -26.58
N ARG A 524 17.74 -32.12 -26.87
CA ARG A 524 18.08 -32.50 -28.26
C ARG A 524 16.93 -33.19 -28.98
N TYR A 525 16.00 -33.80 -28.25
CA TYR A 525 14.89 -34.57 -28.80
C TYR A 525 13.63 -33.73 -29.04
N TYR A 526 13.59 -32.53 -28.45
CA TYR A 526 12.43 -31.64 -28.54
C TYR A 526 12.28 -31.13 -29.98
N GLY A 527 11.03 -30.93 -30.40
CA GLY A 527 10.68 -30.22 -31.63
C GLY A 527 11.11 -28.76 -31.56
N THR A 528 11.28 -28.13 -32.73
CA THR A 528 11.63 -26.70 -32.80
C THR A 528 10.57 -25.84 -32.12
N THR A 529 9.29 -26.12 -32.35
CA THR A 529 8.17 -25.41 -31.70
C THR A 529 8.21 -25.55 -30.17
N GLU A 530 8.46 -26.76 -29.65
CA GLU A 530 8.57 -27.01 -28.20
C GLU A 530 9.75 -26.27 -27.57
N LYS A 531 10.90 -26.20 -28.26
CA LYS A 531 12.06 -25.43 -27.78
C LYS A 531 11.80 -23.94 -27.78
N VAL A 532 11.16 -23.44 -28.85
CA VAL A 532 10.76 -22.03 -28.95
C VAL A 532 9.74 -21.70 -27.86
N ALA A 533 8.75 -22.56 -27.59
CA ALA A 533 7.78 -22.36 -26.52
C ALA A 533 8.45 -22.26 -25.15
N LEU A 534 9.37 -23.19 -24.81
CA LEU A 534 10.16 -23.11 -23.58
C LEU A 534 10.99 -21.83 -23.48
N LEU A 535 11.66 -21.43 -24.57
CA LEU A 535 12.47 -20.22 -24.58
C LEU A 535 11.61 -18.95 -24.43
N LEU A 536 10.46 -18.89 -25.11
CA LEU A 536 9.51 -17.78 -25.00
C LEU A 536 8.92 -17.68 -23.59
N MET A 537 8.61 -18.81 -22.94
CA MET A 537 8.13 -18.81 -21.56
C MET A 537 9.20 -18.37 -20.56
N LEU A 538 10.46 -18.79 -20.76
CA LEU A 538 11.59 -18.27 -19.97
C LEU A 538 11.77 -16.76 -20.18
N ALA A 539 11.75 -16.31 -21.44
CA ALA A 539 11.84 -14.88 -21.76
C ALA A 539 10.68 -14.09 -21.16
N ALA A 540 9.45 -14.62 -21.20
CA ALA A 540 8.28 -14.00 -20.57
C ALA A 540 8.41 -13.94 -19.04
N ALA A 541 8.86 -15.02 -18.39
CA ALA A 541 9.11 -15.03 -16.95
C ALA A 541 10.13 -13.96 -16.55
N TYR A 542 11.18 -13.82 -17.36
CA TYR A 542 12.21 -12.81 -17.18
C TYR A 542 11.71 -11.38 -17.40
N SER A 543 10.94 -11.14 -18.47
CA SER A 543 10.31 -9.85 -18.73
C SER A 543 9.36 -9.44 -17.61
N VAL A 544 8.53 -10.37 -17.11
CA VAL A 544 7.63 -10.10 -15.99
C VAL A 544 8.41 -9.80 -14.70
N ALA A 545 9.51 -10.50 -14.44
CA ALA A 545 10.40 -10.18 -13.32
C ALA A 545 11.02 -8.78 -13.44
N ALA A 546 11.49 -8.40 -14.63
CA ALA A 546 12.01 -7.06 -14.89
C ALA A 546 10.92 -5.98 -14.73
N LEU A 547 9.70 -6.25 -15.21
CA LEU A 547 8.55 -5.38 -15.02
C LEU A 547 8.15 -5.27 -13.55
N ALA A 548 8.28 -6.34 -12.76
CA ALA A 548 8.03 -6.30 -11.32
C ALA A 548 9.00 -5.33 -10.63
N VAL A 549 10.29 -5.44 -10.92
CA VAL A 549 11.32 -4.52 -10.42
C VAL A 549 10.99 -3.08 -10.83
N TRP A 550 10.76 -2.83 -12.12
CA TRP A 550 10.40 -1.52 -12.65
C TRP A 550 9.12 -0.93 -12.02
N SER A 551 8.09 -1.75 -11.86
CA SER A 551 6.81 -1.31 -11.28
C SER A 551 6.86 -1.09 -9.77
N SER A 552 7.82 -1.68 -9.07
CA SER A 552 8.08 -1.37 -7.65
C SER A 552 8.96 -0.13 -7.49
N ALA A 553 9.89 0.08 -8.43
CA ALA A 553 10.71 1.28 -8.48
C ALA A 553 9.81 2.50 -8.72
N GLY A 554 9.99 3.57 -7.95
CA GLY A 554 9.21 4.80 -8.09
C GLY A 554 7.75 4.73 -7.58
N ASP A 555 7.29 3.61 -7.00
CA ASP A 555 5.92 3.52 -6.45
C ASP A 555 5.62 4.62 -5.41
N VAL A 556 6.63 4.99 -4.63
CA VAL A 556 6.51 6.06 -3.64
C VAL A 556 6.35 7.41 -4.34
N ALA A 557 7.24 7.75 -5.27
CA ALA A 557 7.19 9.00 -6.04
C ALA A 557 5.84 9.16 -6.73
N VAL A 558 5.40 8.11 -7.42
CA VAL A 558 4.11 8.07 -8.12
C VAL A 558 2.95 8.23 -7.14
N ARG A 559 2.94 7.52 -6.01
CA ARG A 559 1.85 7.66 -5.03
C ARG A 559 1.81 9.04 -4.37
N ALA A 560 2.96 9.59 -4.00
CA ALA A 560 3.03 10.92 -3.40
C ALA A 560 2.57 12.01 -4.39
N ALA A 561 2.98 11.88 -5.66
CA ALA A 561 2.49 12.69 -6.76
C ALA A 561 0.99 12.52 -7.02
N SER A 562 0.49 11.29 -6.96
CA SER A 562 -0.92 10.94 -7.18
C SER A 562 -1.85 11.50 -6.10
N ALA A 563 -1.31 12.10 -5.04
CA ALA A 563 -2.06 12.84 -4.05
C ALA A 563 -2.39 14.29 -4.46
N GLY A 564 -1.97 14.71 -5.66
CA GLY A 564 -2.24 16.02 -6.22
C GLY A 564 -1.14 17.06 -5.99
N HIS A 565 0.00 16.74 -5.36
CA HIS A 565 1.03 17.74 -5.04
C HIS A 565 2.44 17.39 -5.55
N LEU A 566 2.68 17.61 -6.84
CA LEU A 566 4.00 17.40 -7.44
C LEU A 566 5.08 18.37 -6.93
N GLU A 567 4.70 19.58 -6.56
CA GLU A 567 5.64 20.63 -6.14
C GLU A 567 6.01 20.61 -4.66
N ALA A 568 5.44 19.69 -3.88
CA ALA A 568 5.71 19.65 -2.46
C ALA A 568 7.22 19.48 -2.26
N PRO A 569 7.87 20.22 -1.33
CA PRO A 569 9.32 20.18 -1.13
C PRO A 569 9.87 18.76 -0.91
N PHE A 570 9.00 17.88 -0.43
CA PHE A 570 9.29 16.51 -0.10
C PHE A 570 8.91 15.50 -1.21
N VAL A 571 8.13 15.92 -2.23
CA VAL A 571 7.80 15.14 -3.43
C VAL A 571 8.77 15.45 -4.57
N ALA A 572 9.10 16.73 -4.79
CA ALA A 572 9.95 17.16 -5.91
C ALA A 572 11.30 16.41 -6.01
N PRO A 573 12.02 16.13 -4.89
CA PRO A 573 13.28 15.38 -4.95
C PRO A 573 13.11 13.94 -5.49
N LEU A 574 11.92 13.35 -5.37
CA LEU A 574 11.64 11.99 -5.85
C LEU A 574 11.64 11.89 -7.39
N PHE A 575 11.56 13.02 -8.09
CA PHE A 575 11.58 13.11 -9.55
C PHE A 575 12.94 13.53 -10.13
N ALA A 576 13.92 13.84 -9.27
CA ALA A 576 15.26 14.27 -9.69
C ALA A 576 16.24 13.11 -9.93
N LEU A 577 15.77 11.94 -10.35
CA LEU A 577 16.60 10.75 -10.54
C LEU A 577 17.12 10.65 -11.99
N ASP A 578 18.41 10.31 -12.13
CA ASP A 578 19.12 10.23 -13.42
C ASP A 578 18.61 9.12 -14.37
N ASP A 579 17.85 8.15 -13.86
CA ASP A 579 17.36 6.97 -14.61
C ASP A 579 16.02 7.19 -15.33
N GLY A 580 15.42 8.38 -15.22
CA GLY A 580 14.14 8.76 -15.79
C GLY A 580 14.10 8.79 -17.33
N ASP A 581 12.91 8.64 -17.91
CA ASP A 581 12.68 8.93 -19.33
C ASP A 581 12.74 10.45 -19.56
N PRO A 582 13.69 10.96 -20.35
CA PRO A 582 13.94 12.39 -20.45
C PRO A 582 12.78 13.15 -21.13
N GLY A 583 11.99 12.48 -21.97
CA GLY A 583 10.78 13.07 -22.55
C GLY A 583 9.70 13.26 -21.48
N ARG A 584 9.52 12.25 -20.62
CA ARG A 584 8.58 12.30 -19.49
C ARG A 584 9.00 13.31 -18.41
N THR A 585 10.29 13.39 -18.11
CA THR A 585 10.81 14.43 -17.21
C THR A 585 10.52 15.82 -17.76
N ALA A 586 10.79 16.06 -19.04
CA ALA A 586 10.49 17.35 -19.69
C ALA A 586 8.98 17.67 -19.73
N LEU A 587 8.11 16.66 -19.88
CA LEU A 587 6.66 16.83 -19.77
C LEU A 587 6.26 17.30 -18.36
N ILE A 588 6.80 16.68 -17.31
CA ILE A 588 6.53 17.08 -15.91
C ILE A 588 7.07 18.48 -15.65
N ASP A 589 8.30 18.79 -16.08
CA ASP A 589 8.89 20.12 -15.95
C ASP A 589 8.01 21.18 -16.61
N GLY A 590 7.47 20.87 -17.80
CA GLY A 590 6.53 21.74 -18.52
C GLY A 590 5.23 21.96 -17.74
N TYR A 591 4.67 20.90 -17.15
CA TYR A 591 3.47 20.97 -16.33
C TYR A 591 3.68 21.80 -15.07
N LEU A 592 4.80 21.61 -14.37
CA LEU A 592 5.16 22.42 -13.21
C LEU A 592 5.38 23.89 -13.58
N ALA A 593 6.06 24.17 -14.69
CA ALA A 593 6.24 25.53 -15.18
C ALA A 593 4.90 26.20 -15.54
N ALA A 594 3.98 25.48 -16.19
CA ALA A 594 2.64 25.97 -16.53
C ALA A 594 1.86 26.33 -15.26
N ARG A 595 1.91 25.48 -14.23
CA ARG A 595 1.26 25.73 -12.93
C ARG A 595 1.80 26.97 -12.21
N ARG A 596 3.07 27.31 -12.40
CA ARG A 596 3.70 28.53 -11.87
C ARG A 596 3.42 29.77 -12.71
N GLY A 597 2.62 29.65 -13.78
CA GLY A 597 2.40 30.74 -14.75
C GLY A 597 3.62 31.07 -15.61
N GLN A 598 4.60 30.18 -15.69
CA GLN A 598 5.83 30.37 -16.48
C GLN A 598 5.64 29.83 -17.90
N GLU A 599 4.74 30.43 -18.66
CA GLU A 599 4.29 29.95 -19.97
C GLU A 599 5.46 29.66 -20.94
N GLU A 600 6.45 30.56 -21.01
CA GLU A 600 7.62 30.40 -21.87
C GLU A 600 8.48 29.18 -21.49
N ALA A 601 8.63 28.93 -20.18
CA ALA A 601 9.36 27.78 -19.67
C ALA A 601 8.57 26.48 -19.87
N ALA A 602 7.25 26.54 -19.69
CA ALA A 602 6.35 25.43 -19.96
C ALA A 602 6.42 25.01 -21.43
N ARG A 603 6.24 25.96 -22.35
CA ARG A 603 6.32 25.74 -23.80
C ARG A 603 7.65 25.12 -24.22
N ARG A 604 8.78 25.67 -23.78
CA ARG A 604 10.11 25.09 -24.09
C ARG A 604 10.25 23.64 -23.59
N SER A 605 9.70 23.34 -22.41
CA SER A 605 9.78 22.00 -21.83
C SER A 605 8.89 21.01 -22.58
N TYR A 606 7.68 21.40 -22.96
CA TYR A 606 6.82 20.57 -23.80
C TYR A 606 7.35 20.40 -25.23
N GLU A 607 7.92 21.43 -25.85
CA GLU A 607 8.60 21.32 -27.15
C GLU A 607 9.77 20.34 -27.08
N ARG A 608 10.55 20.37 -25.99
CA ARG A 608 11.62 19.39 -25.74
C ARG A 608 11.06 17.98 -25.56
N ALA A 609 9.99 17.81 -24.79
CA ALA A 609 9.36 16.51 -24.58
C ALA A 609 8.80 15.94 -25.90
N LEU A 610 8.16 16.77 -26.72
CA LEU A 610 7.69 16.42 -28.06
C LEU A 610 8.84 16.01 -28.98
N ALA A 611 9.97 16.74 -28.97
CA ALA A 611 11.17 16.40 -29.73
C ALA A 611 11.80 15.06 -29.29
N LEU A 612 11.59 14.66 -28.04
CA LEU A 612 11.98 13.37 -27.48
C LEU A 612 10.94 12.26 -27.72
N GLY A 613 9.85 12.54 -28.45
CA GLY A 613 8.83 11.57 -28.82
C GLY A 613 7.78 11.30 -27.74
N ASP A 614 7.58 12.24 -26.82
CA ASP A 614 6.46 12.19 -25.87
C ASP A 614 5.14 12.57 -26.57
N PRO A 615 4.14 11.67 -26.62
CA PRO A 615 2.90 11.90 -27.35
C PRO A 615 1.93 12.84 -26.61
N ASP A 616 2.06 12.97 -25.29
CA ASP A 616 1.14 13.75 -24.45
C ASP A 616 1.49 15.25 -24.51
N SER A 617 2.73 15.56 -24.88
CA SER A 617 3.25 16.93 -25.01
C SER A 617 2.57 17.77 -26.08
N GLY A 618 2.04 17.14 -27.15
CA GLY A 618 1.29 17.86 -28.20
C GLY A 618 -0.02 18.44 -27.65
N ALA A 619 -0.80 17.61 -26.96
CA ALA A 619 -2.03 18.06 -26.31
C ALA A 619 -1.76 19.12 -25.22
N ALA A 620 -0.63 18.99 -24.50
CA ALA A 620 -0.21 19.98 -23.53
C ALA A 620 0.14 21.34 -24.15
N LEU A 621 0.83 21.34 -25.31
CA LEU A 621 1.12 22.54 -26.08
C LEU A 621 -0.15 23.19 -26.64
N ASP A 622 -1.07 22.39 -27.17
CA ASP A 622 -2.34 22.89 -27.70
C ASP A 622 -3.18 23.55 -26.58
N ALA A 623 -3.27 22.90 -25.42
CA ALA A 623 -3.95 23.46 -24.24
C ALA A 623 -3.28 24.76 -23.77
N LEU A 624 -1.95 24.77 -23.67
CA LEU A 624 -1.20 25.97 -23.28
C LEU A 624 -1.43 27.14 -24.26
N ALA A 625 -1.40 26.87 -25.56
CA ALA A 625 -1.61 27.88 -26.60
C ALA A 625 -3.05 28.43 -26.64
N ALA A 626 -4.03 27.59 -26.28
CA ALA A 626 -5.42 27.99 -26.15
C ALA A 626 -5.72 28.77 -24.84
N GLY A 627 -4.74 28.91 -23.94
CA GLY A 627 -4.96 29.43 -22.59
C GLY A 627 -5.83 28.50 -21.74
N GLU A 628 -5.96 27.24 -22.16
CA GLU A 628 -6.68 26.20 -21.46
C GLU A 628 -5.79 25.57 -20.38
N ARG A 629 -6.42 24.87 -19.43
CA ARG A 629 -5.70 24.13 -18.40
C ARG A 629 -4.96 22.96 -19.05
N VAL A 630 -3.65 22.88 -18.79
CA VAL A 630 -2.84 21.75 -19.25
C VAL A 630 -3.22 20.47 -18.48
N PRO A 631 -3.42 19.32 -19.16
CA PRO A 631 -3.70 18.06 -18.48
C PRO A 631 -2.56 17.66 -17.53
N ALA A 632 -2.95 17.10 -16.37
CA ALA A 632 -1.99 16.56 -15.42
C ALA A 632 -1.24 15.35 -16.03
N PRO A 633 0.05 15.14 -15.71
CA PRO A 633 0.80 13.99 -16.18
C PRO A 633 0.19 12.69 -15.67
N SER A 634 0.10 11.70 -16.57
CA SER A 634 -0.49 10.41 -16.21
C SER A 634 0.30 9.65 -15.15
N ARG A 635 -0.34 8.70 -14.45
CA ARG A 635 0.39 7.80 -13.51
C ARG A 635 1.56 7.08 -14.16
N LEU A 636 1.39 6.66 -15.42
CA LEU A 636 2.45 6.04 -16.21
C LEU A 636 3.55 7.06 -16.53
N ALA A 637 3.20 8.28 -16.95
CA ALA A 637 4.18 9.34 -17.22
C ALA A 637 5.01 9.70 -15.98
N LEU A 638 4.36 9.87 -14.84
CA LEU A 638 5.02 10.09 -13.54
C LEU A 638 6.01 8.96 -13.21
N ARG A 639 5.63 7.71 -13.45
CA ARG A 639 6.54 6.59 -13.23
C ARG A 639 7.72 6.58 -14.19
N GLU A 640 7.42 6.75 -15.48
CA GLU A 640 8.45 6.70 -16.52
C GLU A 640 9.46 7.84 -16.34
N ALA A 641 9.05 9.00 -15.82
CA ALA A 641 9.96 10.08 -15.44
C ALA A 641 10.91 9.73 -14.28
N VAL A 642 10.54 8.78 -13.41
CA VAL A 642 11.35 8.36 -12.25
C VAL A 642 12.20 7.14 -12.57
N THR A 643 11.70 6.22 -13.41
CA THR A 643 12.26 4.87 -13.57
C THR A 643 12.64 4.51 -15.01
N GLY A 644 12.38 5.41 -15.96
CA GLY A 644 12.44 5.15 -17.38
C GLY A 644 11.23 4.36 -17.90
N SER A 645 11.17 4.15 -19.21
CA SER A 645 10.10 3.37 -19.82
C SER A 645 10.20 1.87 -19.50
N TRP A 646 9.04 1.20 -19.45
CA TRP A 646 8.98 -0.26 -19.23
C TRP A 646 9.76 -1.05 -20.29
N SER A 647 9.78 -0.57 -21.55
CA SER A 647 10.52 -1.19 -22.65
C SER A 647 12.03 -1.06 -22.44
N THR A 648 12.49 0.09 -21.94
CA THR A 648 13.89 0.29 -21.57
C THR A 648 14.27 -0.58 -20.37
N ALA A 649 13.39 -0.72 -19.39
CA ALA A 649 13.62 -1.62 -18.25
C ALA A 649 13.79 -3.08 -18.70
N VAL A 650 12.88 -3.59 -19.55
CA VAL A 650 13.00 -4.94 -20.12
C VAL A 650 14.26 -5.06 -21.00
N GLY A 651 14.56 -4.06 -21.84
CA GLY A 651 15.76 -4.04 -22.67
C GLY A 651 17.05 -4.07 -21.86
N ARG A 652 17.14 -3.26 -20.79
CA ARG A 652 18.25 -3.27 -19.82
C ARG A 652 18.38 -4.62 -19.14
N ALA A 653 17.26 -5.24 -18.79
CA ALA A 653 17.24 -6.58 -18.20
C ALA A 653 17.87 -7.61 -19.15
N PHE A 654 17.49 -7.62 -20.43
CA PHE A 654 18.12 -8.55 -21.40
C PHE A 654 19.59 -8.22 -21.69
N ALA A 655 20.00 -6.95 -21.63
CA ALA A 655 21.38 -6.54 -21.83
C ALA A 655 22.28 -6.88 -20.64
N ASN A 656 21.78 -6.77 -19.41
CA ASN A 656 22.50 -7.09 -18.18
C ASN A 656 21.57 -7.78 -17.16
N PRO A 657 21.38 -9.11 -17.30
CA PRO A 657 20.32 -9.78 -16.58
C PRO A 657 20.58 -9.95 -15.09
N TYR A 658 21.85 -9.97 -14.71
CA TYR A 658 22.27 -10.09 -13.33
C TYR A 658 21.98 -8.80 -12.56
N ARG A 659 22.35 -7.64 -13.12
CA ARG A 659 22.19 -6.34 -12.44
C ARG A 659 20.73 -6.02 -12.16
N VAL A 660 19.85 -6.11 -13.16
CA VAL A 660 18.43 -5.73 -12.98
C VAL A 660 17.72 -6.60 -11.94
N LEU A 661 18.00 -7.91 -11.91
CA LEU A 661 17.38 -8.78 -10.92
C LEU A 661 18.05 -8.69 -9.54
N ALA A 662 19.34 -8.36 -9.47
CA ALA A 662 20.05 -8.16 -8.20
C ALA A 662 19.66 -6.83 -7.51
N ASP A 663 19.43 -5.78 -8.30
CA ASP A 663 18.99 -4.45 -7.83
C ASP A 663 17.50 -4.46 -7.43
N GLY A 664 16.73 -5.44 -7.92
CA GLY A 664 15.34 -5.64 -7.53
C GLY A 664 15.21 -6.11 -6.09
N VAL A 665 14.14 -5.68 -5.41
CA VAL A 665 13.76 -6.25 -4.10
C VAL A 665 13.64 -7.76 -4.28
N ALA A 666 14.56 -8.50 -3.66
CA ALA A 666 14.55 -9.95 -3.67
C ALA A 666 13.14 -10.42 -3.30
N ALA A 667 12.64 -11.47 -3.96
CA ALA A 667 11.36 -12.04 -3.60
C ALA A 667 11.35 -12.20 -2.07
N PRO A 668 10.34 -11.65 -1.37
CA PRO A 668 10.33 -11.65 0.09
C PRO A 668 10.61 -13.08 0.55
N ARG A 669 11.61 -13.27 1.41
CA ARG A 669 12.06 -14.57 1.98
C ARG A 669 13.15 -15.35 1.22
N VAL A 670 13.68 -14.88 0.09
CA VAL A 670 14.90 -15.52 -0.47
C VAL A 670 16.13 -14.96 0.24
N PRO A 671 16.99 -15.79 0.86
CA PRO A 671 18.24 -15.31 1.44
C PRO A 671 19.07 -14.55 0.41
N ALA A 672 19.73 -13.46 0.82
CA ALA A 672 20.51 -12.60 -0.09
C ALA A 672 21.57 -13.38 -0.89
N TRP A 673 22.14 -14.45 -0.33
CA TRP A 673 23.09 -15.32 -1.03
C TRP A 673 22.44 -16.25 -2.06
N ALA A 674 21.20 -16.69 -1.81
CA ALA A 674 20.48 -17.62 -2.68
C ALA A 674 19.98 -16.90 -3.95
N TRP A 675 19.72 -15.61 -3.85
CA TRP A 675 19.17 -14.82 -4.93
C TRP A 675 20.09 -14.72 -6.17
N PRO A 676 21.38 -14.32 -6.05
CA PRO A 676 22.35 -14.42 -7.14
C PRO A 676 22.48 -15.82 -7.73
N THR A 677 22.39 -16.85 -6.88
CA THR A 677 22.49 -18.26 -7.29
C THR A 677 21.31 -18.64 -8.18
N ILE A 678 20.09 -18.26 -7.80
CA ILE A 678 18.86 -18.51 -8.57
C ILE A 678 18.90 -17.77 -9.91
N ILE A 679 19.29 -16.50 -9.92
CA ILE A 679 19.44 -15.70 -11.14
C ILE A 679 20.46 -16.35 -12.08
N THR A 680 21.62 -16.74 -11.55
CA THR A 680 22.68 -17.40 -12.31
C THR A 680 22.19 -18.71 -12.91
N LEU A 681 21.49 -19.54 -12.13
CA LEU A 681 20.91 -20.79 -12.61
C LEU A 681 19.88 -20.54 -13.72
N PHE A 682 19.02 -19.54 -13.56
CA PHE A 682 18.03 -19.14 -14.56
C PHE A 682 18.70 -18.76 -15.88
N VAL A 683 19.72 -17.90 -15.84
CA VAL A 683 20.47 -17.47 -17.03
C VAL A 683 21.16 -18.65 -17.72
N ILE A 684 21.77 -19.57 -16.94
CA ILE A 684 22.38 -20.79 -17.47
C ILE A 684 21.31 -21.65 -18.17
N VAL A 685 20.15 -21.85 -17.56
CA VAL A 685 19.06 -22.63 -18.16
C VAL A 685 18.56 -22.00 -19.46
N ALA A 686 18.39 -20.67 -19.50
CA ALA A 686 18.02 -19.95 -20.71
C ALA A 686 19.06 -20.13 -21.82
N LEU A 687 20.35 -19.97 -21.51
CA LEU A 687 21.45 -20.17 -22.46
C LEU A 687 21.47 -21.60 -23.03
N ILE A 688 21.23 -22.62 -22.19
CA ILE A 688 21.14 -24.00 -22.64
C ILE A 688 19.98 -24.18 -23.64
N HIS A 689 18.83 -23.53 -23.43
CA HIS A 689 17.70 -23.59 -24.36
C HIS A 689 18.00 -22.88 -25.69
N VAL A 690 18.71 -21.74 -25.66
CA VAL A 690 19.18 -21.05 -26.87
C VAL A 690 20.11 -21.96 -27.68
N VAL A 691 21.12 -22.56 -27.04
CA VAL A 691 22.03 -23.51 -27.71
C VAL A 691 21.27 -24.72 -28.24
N ALA A 692 20.25 -25.20 -27.53
CA ALA A 692 19.44 -26.34 -27.97
C ALA A 692 18.66 -26.07 -29.26
N LEU A 693 18.35 -24.82 -29.62
CA LEU A 693 17.70 -24.48 -30.90
C LEU A 693 18.56 -24.88 -32.10
N ALA A 694 19.89 -24.75 -32.00
CA ALA A 694 20.82 -25.13 -33.06
C ALA A 694 21.00 -26.65 -33.20
N VAL A 695 20.52 -27.45 -32.23
CA VAL A 695 20.68 -28.90 -32.25
C VAL A 695 19.47 -29.55 -32.94
N PRO A 696 19.63 -30.12 -34.16
CA PRO A 696 18.51 -30.71 -34.88
C PRO A 696 17.93 -31.92 -34.15
N ARG A 697 16.60 -32.04 -34.20
CA ARG A 697 15.87 -33.18 -33.64
C ARG A 697 16.22 -34.46 -34.40
N PRO A 698 16.59 -35.56 -33.72
CA PRO A 698 16.76 -36.87 -34.37
C PRO A 698 15.47 -37.31 -35.08
N ARG A 699 15.55 -37.72 -36.34
CA ARG A 699 14.38 -38.15 -37.15
C ARG A 699 13.55 -39.22 -36.45
N MET A 700 14.22 -40.17 -35.81
CA MET A 700 13.61 -41.26 -35.04
C MET A 700 12.73 -40.79 -33.87
N ALA A 701 12.96 -39.59 -33.31
CA ALA A 701 12.15 -39.03 -32.23
C ALA A 701 10.76 -38.55 -32.72
N ARG A 702 10.52 -38.40 -34.03
CA ARG A 702 9.23 -37.93 -34.59
C ARG A 702 8.10 -38.92 -34.32
N ASN A 703 8.38 -40.21 -34.49
CA ASN A 703 7.38 -41.27 -34.40
C ASN A 703 7.50 -42.09 -33.11
N ALA A 704 8.17 -41.56 -32.10
CA ALA A 704 8.41 -42.31 -30.87
C ALA A 704 7.10 -42.55 -30.09
N PRO A 705 6.90 -43.75 -29.51
CA PRO A 705 5.76 -43.99 -28.66
C PRO A 705 5.83 -43.16 -27.39
N ARG A 706 4.69 -42.57 -27.03
CA ARG A 706 4.52 -41.75 -25.83
C ARG A 706 4.45 -42.65 -24.59
N THR A 707 4.97 -42.15 -23.47
CA THR A 707 4.98 -42.91 -22.21
C THR A 707 3.67 -42.74 -21.45
N ALA A 708 3.36 -43.67 -20.54
CA ALA A 708 2.25 -43.49 -19.59
C ALA A 708 2.45 -42.23 -18.74
N ALA A 709 3.69 -41.96 -18.30
CA ALA A 709 4.04 -40.76 -17.56
C ALA A 709 3.71 -39.48 -18.35
N TYR A 710 3.97 -39.44 -19.65
CA TYR A 710 3.57 -38.31 -20.50
C TYR A 710 2.05 -38.12 -20.49
N HIS A 711 1.27 -39.18 -20.69
CA HIS A 711 -0.20 -39.08 -20.69
C HIS A 711 -0.76 -38.66 -19.33
N THR A 712 -0.15 -39.13 -18.24
CA THR A 712 -0.53 -38.70 -16.89
C THR A 712 -0.21 -37.22 -16.68
N LEU A 713 1.00 -36.78 -17.04
CA LEU A 713 1.38 -35.37 -16.93
C LEU A 713 0.53 -34.47 -17.82
N SER A 714 0.19 -34.88 -19.05
CA SER A 714 -0.68 -34.10 -19.93
C SER A 714 -2.09 -33.91 -19.38
N VAL A 715 -2.59 -34.85 -18.55
CA VAL A 715 -3.87 -34.71 -17.86
C VAL A 715 -3.74 -33.84 -16.61
N LEU A 716 -2.69 -34.06 -15.80
CA LEU A 716 -2.45 -33.35 -14.54
C LEU A 716 -1.97 -31.91 -14.72
N VAL A 717 -1.36 -31.59 -15.85
CA VAL A 717 -0.85 -30.26 -16.15
C VAL A 717 -1.53 -29.78 -17.44
N PRO A 718 -2.66 -29.08 -17.34
CA PRO A 718 -3.35 -28.54 -18.50
C PRO A 718 -2.43 -27.80 -19.47
N GLY A 719 -2.60 -28.08 -20.77
CA GLY A 719 -1.83 -27.47 -21.85
C GLY A 719 -0.47 -28.12 -22.14
N SER A 720 0.14 -28.81 -21.18
CA SER A 720 1.49 -29.42 -21.34
C SER A 720 1.57 -30.50 -22.41
N GLY A 721 0.46 -31.19 -22.68
CA GLY A 721 0.37 -32.22 -23.73
C GLY A 721 0.43 -31.65 -25.15
N ALA A 722 -0.10 -30.43 -25.32
CA ALA A 722 -0.28 -29.73 -26.60
C ALA A 722 0.69 -28.56 -26.78
N ALA A 723 1.86 -28.61 -26.13
CA ALA A 723 2.81 -27.50 -26.12
C ALA A 723 3.54 -27.27 -27.46
N ASP A 724 3.34 -28.15 -28.45
CA ASP A 724 3.71 -27.90 -29.83
C ASP A 724 2.72 -26.96 -30.56
N GLU A 725 1.61 -26.61 -29.92
CA GLU A 725 0.59 -25.68 -30.39
C GLU A 725 0.44 -24.47 -29.44
N LEU A 726 0.03 -23.31 -29.97
CA LEU A 726 -0.17 -22.09 -29.18
C LEU A 726 -1.19 -22.30 -28.05
N TYR A 727 -2.24 -23.08 -28.29
CA TYR A 727 -3.28 -23.40 -27.30
C TYR A 727 -2.72 -24.13 -26.08
N GLY A 728 -1.66 -24.92 -26.22
CA GLY A 728 -1.00 -25.56 -25.09
C GLY A 728 -0.43 -24.55 -24.10
N VAL A 729 0.23 -23.50 -24.61
CA VAL A 729 0.76 -22.40 -23.78
C VAL A 729 -0.38 -21.58 -23.17
N LEU A 730 -1.44 -21.31 -23.93
CA LEU A 730 -2.63 -20.59 -23.46
C LEU A 730 -3.39 -21.31 -22.33
N LEU A 731 -3.31 -22.64 -22.25
CA LEU A 731 -3.86 -23.41 -21.13
C LEU A 731 -2.88 -23.52 -19.96
N LEU A 732 -1.59 -23.70 -20.27
CA LEU A 732 -0.55 -23.93 -19.29
C LEU A 732 -0.31 -22.71 -18.38
N VAL A 733 -0.23 -21.51 -18.96
CA VAL A 733 0.07 -20.29 -18.19
C VAL A 733 -1.02 -19.98 -17.18
N PRO A 734 -2.32 -19.88 -17.54
CA PRO A 734 -3.40 -19.70 -16.56
C PRO A 734 -3.43 -20.81 -15.51
N THR A 735 -3.19 -22.06 -15.90
CA THR A 735 -3.18 -23.18 -14.93
C THR A 735 -2.07 -23.02 -13.90
N ALA A 736 -0.87 -22.58 -14.31
CA ALA A 736 0.19 -22.29 -13.36
C ALA A 736 -0.13 -21.09 -12.47
N VAL A 737 -0.73 -20.03 -13.03
CA VAL A 737 -1.14 -18.83 -12.29
C VAL A 737 -2.24 -19.13 -11.27
N PHE A 738 -3.33 -19.80 -11.64
CA PHE A 738 -4.41 -20.12 -10.69
C PHE A 738 -4.09 -21.32 -9.80
N GLY A 739 -3.28 -22.26 -10.30
CA GLY A 739 -2.86 -23.44 -9.56
C GLY A 739 -1.88 -23.10 -8.43
N LEU A 740 -0.92 -22.21 -8.69
CA LEU A 740 -0.02 -21.71 -7.66
C LEU A 740 -0.77 -20.87 -6.62
N ASP A 741 -1.75 -20.07 -7.04
CA ASP A 741 -2.56 -19.23 -6.17
C ASP A 741 -3.41 -20.09 -5.22
N ALA A 742 -4.12 -21.07 -5.77
CA ALA A 742 -4.87 -22.04 -4.98
C ALA A 742 -3.98 -22.84 -4.02
N LEU A 743 -2.79 -23.24 -4.45
CA LEU A 743 -1.82 -23.92 -3.59
C LEU A 743 -1.36 -23.04 -2.43
N MET A 744 -1.04 -21.77 -2.70
CA MET A 744 -0.64 -20.80 -1.68
C MET A 744 -1.74 -20.52 -0.66
N GLN A 745 -3.00 -20.44 -1.11
CA GLN A 745 -4.16 -20.32 -0.23
C GLN A 745 -4.34 -21.57 0.65
N LEU A 746 -4.19 -22.77 0.08
CA LEU A 746 -4.25 -24.03 0.83
C LEU A 746 -3.12 -24.18 1.85
N LEU A 747 -1.98 -23.52 1.62
CA LEU A 747 -0.86 -23.44 2.56
C LEU A 747 -1.00 -22.31 3.60
N GLY A 748 -2.12 -21.58 3.60
CA GLY A 748 -2.40 -20.51 4.57
C GLY A 748 -1.66 -19.19 4.32
N THR A 749 -1.04 -19.02 3.15
CA THR A 749 -0.27 -17.80 2.82
C THR A 749 -1.10 -16.65 2.22
N GLY A 750 -2.42 -16.86 2.08
CA GLY A 750 -3.32 -15.95 1.38
C GLY A 750 -3.25 -16.09 -0.15
N SER A 751 -4.10 -15.35 -0.87
CA SER A 751 -4.10 -15.27 -2.34
C SER A 751 -3.27 -14.07 -2.79
N PRO A 752 -2.13 -14.27 -3.49
CA PRO A 752 -1.41 -13.15 -4.12
C PRO A 752 -2.25 -12.41 -5.16
N LEU A 753 -3.23 -13.10 -5.78
CA LEU A 753 -4.15 -12.51 -6.75
C LEU A 753 -5.36 -11.82 -6.10
N GLY A 754 -5.56 -11.96 -4.79
CA GLY A 754 -6.77 -11.53 -4.09
C GLY A 754 -8.03 -12.29 -4.52
N ILE A 755 -7.87 -13.42 -5.22
CA ILE A 755 -8.98 -14.21 -5.74
C ILE A 755 -9.38 -15.26 -4.70
N PRO A 756 -10.65 -15.35 -4.29
CA PRO A 756 -11.09 -16.38 -3.36
C PRO A 756 -10.80 -17.79 -3.89
N LEU A 757 -10.36 -18.71 -3.03
CA LEU A 757 -10.03 -20.10 -3.38
C LEU A 757 -11.12 -20.78 -4.22
N ARG A 758 -12.39 -20.51 -3.90
CA ARG A 758 -13.55 -21.05 -4.63
C ARG A 758 -13.57 -20.60 -6.10
N THR A 759 -13.25 -19.33 -6.36
CA THR A 759 -13.17 -18.78 -7.72
C THR A 759 -11.98 -19.37 -8.47
N SER A 760 -10.80 -19.45 -7.83
CA SER A 760 -9.63 -20.12 -8.41
C SER A 760 -9.93 -21.59 -8.74
N ALA A 761 -10.65 -22.31 -7.88
CA ALA A 761 -11.06 -23.69 -8.12
C ALA A 761 -12.00 -23.85 -9.32
N TRP A 762 -12.97 -22.94 -9.51
CA TRP A 762 -13.85 -22.94 -10.68
C TRP A 762 -13.09 -22.70 -11.98
N ILE A 763 -12.18 -21.72 -11.99
CA ILE A 763 -11.34 -21.41 -13.15
C ILE A 763 -10.48 -22.63 -13.51
N LEU A 764 -9.82 -23.24 -12.52
CA LEU A 764 -9.05 -24.47 -12.72
C LEU A 764 -9.93 -25.60 -13.26
N GLY A 765 -11.13 -25.80 -12.69
CA GLY A 765 -12.09 -26.78 -13.19
C GLY A 765 -12.40 -26.62 -14.68
N ALA A 766 -12.67 -25.38 -15.12
CA ALA A 766 -12.90 -25.07 -16.52
C ALA A 766 -11.67 -25.37 -17.40
N LEU A 767 -10.47 -24.97 -16.97
CA LEU A 767 -9.21 -25.24 -17.68
C LEU A 767 -8.96 -26.75 -17.83
N TYR A 768 -9.27 -27.54 -16.80
CA TYR A 768 -9.14 -29.00 -16.83
C TYR A 768 -10.12 -29.66 -17.78
N VAL A 769 -11.36 -29.16 -17.89
CA VAL A 769 -12.35 -29.66 -18.86
C VAL A 769 -11.85 -29.45 -20.30
N VAL A 770 -11.38 -28.24 -20.62
CA VAL A 770 -10.82 -27.94 -21.95
C VAL A 770 -9.61 -28.82 -22.23
N ASN A 771 -8.73 -28.99 -21.26
CA ASN A 771 -7.57 -29.87 -21.38
C ASN A 771 -7.94 -31.35 -21.59
N ALA A 772 -8.96 -31.85 -20.89
CA ALA A 772 -9.40 -33.23 -21.05
C ALA A 772 -9.87 -33.51 -22.48
N VAL A 773 -10.57 -32.56 -23.10
CA VAL A 773 -10.97 -32.64 -24.51
C VAL A 773 -9.72 -32.67 -25.42
N ALA A 774 -8.78 -31.74 -25.22
CA ALA A 774 -7.55 -31.67 -26.00
C ALA A 774 -6.73 -32.96 -25.91
N VAL A 775 -6.51 -33.48 -24.69
CA VAL A 775 -5.80 -34.75 -24.45
C VAL A 775 -6.53 -35.93 -25.07
N GLY A 776 -7.87 -35.94 -25.05
CA GLY A 776 -8.69 -36.97 -25.71
C GLY A 776 -8.47 -37.02 -27.22
N ILE A 777 -8.53 -35.86 -27.88
CA ILE A 777 -8.23 -35.73 -29.32
C ILE A 777 -6.79 -36.17 -29.60
N GLU A 778 -5.84 -35.73 -28.78
CA GLU A 778 -4.43 -36.05 -28.95
C GLU A 778 -4.15 -37.56 -28.78
N TYR A 779 -4.82 -38.21 -27.83
CA TYR A 779 -4.71 -39.63 -27.54
C TYR A 779 -5.27 -40.50 -28.68
N THR A 780 -6.43 -40.11 -29.25
CA THR A 780 -7.00 -40.82 -30.41
C THR A 780 -6.10 -40.70 -31.64
N SER A 781 -5.58 -39.49 -31.91
CA SER A 781 -4.57 -39.26 -32.96
C SER A 781 -3.29 -40.06 -32.73
N TYR A 782 -2.81 -40.13 -31.49
CA TYR A 782 -1.66 -40.96 -31.12
C TYR A 782 -1.89 -42.45 -31.39
N ARG A 783 -3.05 -43.00 -31.02
CA ARG A 783 -3.37 -44.42 -31.28
C ARG A 783 -3.31 -44.76 -32.77
N ARG A 784 -3.88 -43.92 -33.63
CA ARG A 784 -3.82 -44.09 -35.10
C ARG A 784 -2.38 -44.12 -35.59
N ARG A 785 -1.57 -43.12 -35.23
CA ARG A 785 -0.14 -43.07 -35.57
C ARG A 785 0.67 -44.27 -35.11
N MET A 786 0.30 -44.90 -33.99
CA MET A 786 0.97 -46.11 -33.51
C MET A 786 0.59 -47.37 -34.28
N VAL A 787 -0.61 -47.42 -34.86
CA VAL A 787 -1.01 -48.48 -35.80
C VAL A 787 -0.24 -48.30 -37.10
N ASP A 788 -0.22 -47.09 -37.64
CA ASP A 788 0.50 -46.76 -38.87
C ASP A 788 2.00 -47.05 -38.72
N LEU A 789 2.61 -46.68 -37.59
CA LEU A 789 4.02 -46.99 -37.33
C LEU A 789 4.32 -48.49 -37.35
N ARG A 790 3.42 -49.33 -36.80
CA ARG A 790 3.59 -50.79 -36.81
C ARG A 790 3.42 -51.38 -38.22
N ARG A 791 2.56 -50.77 -39.03
CA ARG A 791 2.30 -51.18 -40.42
C ARG A 791 3.45 -50.75 -41.34
N ASP A 792 3.88 -49.50 -41.25
CA ASP A 792 4.77 -48.88 -42.22
C ASP A 792 6.26 -49.04 -41.85
N GLN A 793 6.58 -49.19 -40.56
CA GLN A 793 7.96 -49.28 -40.05
C GLN A 793 8.10 -50.32 -38.91
N PRO A 794 7.88 -51.62 -39.19
CA PRO A 794 7.85 -52.67 -38.17
C PRO A 794 9.18 -52.81 -37.39
N ASP A 795 10.32 -52.58 -38.05
CA ASP A 795 11.65 -52.63 -37.40
C ASP A 795 11.80 -51.54 -36.33
N LEU A 796 11.34 -50.33 -36.64
CA LEU A 796 11.37 -49.22 -35.70
C LEU A 796 10.38 -49.45 -34.55
N ALA A 797 9.20 -50.00 -34.86
CA ALA A 797 8.22 -50.39 -33.84
C ALA A 797 8.80 -51.44 -32.87
N ARG A 798 9.49 -52.46 -33.40
CA ARG A 798 10.22 -53.48 -32.61
C ARG A 798 11.33 -52.87 -31.76
N ALA A 799 12.11 -51.94 -32.32
CA ALA A 799 13.16 -51.24 -31.58
C ALA A 799 12.59 -50.50 -30.36
N TYR A 800 11.38 -49.95 -30.48
CA TYR A 800 10.64 -49.32 -29.38
C TYR A 800 9.92 -50.28 -28.43
N GLY A 801 10.02 -51.59 -28.66
CA GLY A 801 9.37 -52.62 -27.86
C GLY A 801 7.86 -52.70 -28.07
N LEU A 802 7.36 -52.29 -29.25
CA LEU A 802 5.97 -52.51 -29.64
C LEU A 802 5.82 -53.93 -30.22
N ARG A 803 4.70 -54.60 -29.92
CA ARG A 803 4.36 -55.88 -30.54
C ARG A 803 3.96 -55.65 -32.00
N GLU A 804 4.42 -56.53 -32.89
CA GLU A 804 4.00 -56.56 -34.29
C GLU A 804 2.49 -56.80 -34.36
N LEU A 805 1.85 -56.19 -35.36
CA LEU A 805 0.46 -56.53 -35.69
C LEU A 805 0.45 -57.96 -36.20
N ALA A 806 -0.49 -58.77 -35.74
CA ALA A 806 -0.71 -60.08 -36.36
C ALA A 806 -0.98 -59.85 -37.85
N PRO A 807 -0.42 -60.67 -38.75
CA PRO A 807 -0.69 -60.53 -40.18
C PRO A 807 -2.21 -60.56 -40.39
N GLU A 808 -2.74 -59.57 -41.12
CA GLU A 808 -4.14 -59.57 -41.55
C GLU A 808 -4.38 -60.87 -42.29
N ARG A 809 -5.26 -61.71 -41.72
CA ARG A 809 -5.66 -62.98 -42.32
C ARG A 809 -6.66 -62.74 -43.44
#